data_AF-A0A8I3ABQ3-F1
#
_entry.id   AF-A0A8I3ABQ3-F1
#
_cell.length_a   1.000
_cell.length_b   1.000
_cell.length_c   1.000
_cell.angle_alpha   90.00
_cell.angle_beta   90.00
_cell.angle_gamma   90.00
#
_symmetry.space_group_name_H-M   'P 1'
#
loop_
_entity.id
_entity.type
_entity.pdbx_description
1 polymer ?
#
loop_
_entity_poly.entity_id
_entity_poly.type
_entity_poly.pdbx_seq_one_letter_code
_entity_poly.pdbx_strand_id
1 'polypeptide(L)'
;MSVFEPKVIASLLRNSCIVQPGEQEKFRTWWSQSVDARVGRWNNLPATKASNRPLAQLKWEAEVVEYVTLLWNAMRCHSQKATTTKTLGFDVPILGPRFIPPTHLHSQLRPGPTNIQPDVQYLKPINIIHPLHYPELARCPRCLSCDNVSWEGWTTTGPRELHGISHEETALRLQLRCNSCKRSCSGLETSVGDVTTMADGGETRTRGLEGVASSEPGLQSNDEGNTKDGSYCFALTSHVFWKGWNHWEIPGEIPIFYKRCALTHELFNLVVEIRPSTTSAGLAEQLKHERKWAYLKAVQREQSKATGTAGLAKFGITANMLKPFSTPDDPQGYADKSISHEVITEVFLDFSGRTRQAESQLYLRSLPTRCGSIDSTFKSASKATITDSHCRRSKELRGGILSMINEKGKIVAWRLCQTKANAEITELLMGIRCRPESMGLPMPEMMVTDNCCQVRRAVESALPEADCILDICCGHPQFWKKHTYHAAVAADITSAVLKKRSVKGSGAEYWSKEEQEQRLEAAFAKWAEKGTVWSAAAMQVHKDQLNHVRKGCLERRRQDIPSDGSHIKGSHKGWNAVVAHSGGSRLESPFLASAHGSHHISLVSAITSLHNGILKNNPSSGGLECLPELANIPSGETFGLITSDHTSTFGGLIDIKEELTELDDAAAIVLHSLEFEHDTTTDLALQASRPILEGLNIDPWLLNEPATGSPTAANVATAAKRKSESVLPVDRVGRAALATAPSFPTIEDSSVKTAPVDLDTAPPVAKRARLGSRSEAQGWGLHCAMPARPHMFQPHLSTCQSRHQHVL
;
A
#
# COMPACT_ATOMS: atom_id res chain seq x y z
N MET A 1 -15.19 16.41 -6.35
CA MET A 1 -16.26 15.46 -6.75
C MET A 1 -17.46 16.26 -7.22
N SER A 2 -18.00 15.96 -8.40
CA SER A 2 -19.11 16.73 -8.99
C SER A 2 -20.32 15.84 -9.24
N VAL A 3 -21.45 16.09 -8.58
CA VAL A 3 -22.70 15.39 -8.92
C VAL A 3 -23.20 15.89 -10.28
N PHE A 4 -23.53 14.97 -11.19
CA PHE A 4 -23.94 15.27 -12.55
C PHE A 4 -25.39 14.82 -12.80
N GLU A 5 -26.32 15.76 -12.67
CA GLU A 5 -27.74 15.61 -13.05
C GLU A 5 -27.92 16.00 -14.53
N PRO A 6 -28.01 15.06 -15.50
CA PRO A 6 -27.91 15.38 -16.92
C PRO A 6 -28.95 16.41 -17.39
N LYS A 7 -30.21 16.24 -16.96
CA LYS A 7 -31.33 17.16 -17.28
C LYS A 7 -31.09 18.58 -16.77
N VAL A 8 -30.46 18.73 -15.60
CA VAL A 8 -30.19 20.04 -14.99
C VAL A 8 -29.03 20.70 -15.72
N ILE A 9 -27.94 19.96 -15.93
CA ILE A 9 -26.74 20.49 -16.61
C ILE A 9 -27.04 20.85 -18.07
N ALA A 10 -27.75 20.01 -18.82
CA ALA A 10 -28.19 20.33 -20.17
C ALA A 10 -29.12 21.56 -20.21
N SER A 11 -29.98 21.75 -19.20
CA SER A 11 -30.85 22.94 -19.11
C SER A 11 -30.07 24.22 -18.79
N LEU A 12 -29.03 24.15 -17.94
CA LEU A 12 -28.13 25.27 -17.68
C LEU A 12 -27.35 25.65 -18.94
N LEU A 13 -26.73 24.67 -19.61
CA LEU A 13 -25.94 24.89 -20.83
C LEU A 13 -26.78 25.48 -21.97
N ARG A 14 -28.01 24.98 -22.16
CA ARG A 14 -28.98 25.50 -23.14
C ARG A 14 -29.30 26.99 -22.92
N ASN A 15 -29.24 27.45 -21.68
CA ASN A 15 -29.52 28.83 -21.30
C ASN A 15 -28.23 29.67 -21.14
N SER A 16 -27.05 29.09 -21.41
CA SER A 16 -25.73 29.73 -21.21
C SER A 16 -25.16 30.35 -22.48
N CYS A 17 -24.09 31.15 -22.33
CA CYS A 17 -23.36 31.82 -23.40
C CYS A 17 -22.77 30.89 -24.48
N ILE A 18 -22.75 29.57 -24.26
CA ILE A 18 -22.32 28.57 -25.24
C ILE A 18 -23.36 28.38 -26.35
N VAL A 19 -24.65 28.57 -26.04
CA VAL A 19 -25.76 28.36 -26.99
C VAL A 19 -26.33 29.71 -27.41
N GLN A 20 -26.37 29.98 -28.71
CA GLN A 20 -26.85 31.27 -29.21
C GLN A 20 -28.35 31.45 -28.96
N PRO A 21 -28.82 32.68 -28.64
CA PRO A 21 -30.25 32.97 -28.53
C PRO A 21 -31.01 32.60 -29.81
N GLY A 22 -32.05 31.77 -29.67
CA GLY A 22 -32.83 31.22 -30.79
C GLY A 22 -32.43 29.80 -31.20
N GLU A 23 -31.29 29.27 -30.72
CA GLU A 23 -30.82 27.92 -31.03
C GLU A 23 -31.10 26.87 -29.94
N GLN A 24 -31.83 27.24 -28.88
CA GLN A 24 -32.05 26.38 -27.71
C GLN A 24 -32.74 25.03 -28.03
N GLU A 25 -33.67 25.01 -28.97
CA GLU A 25 -34.33 23.75 -29.37
C GLU A 25 -33.44 22.93 -30.32
N LYS A 26 -32.67 23.57 -31.21
CA LYS A 26 -31.64 22.87 -32.02
C LYS A 26 -30.63 22.18 -31.11
N PHE A 27 -30.15 22.88 -30.07
CA PHE A 27 -29.26 22.33 -29.06
C PHE A 27 -29.87 21.11 -28.36
N ARG A 28 -31.15 21.18 -27.98
CA ARG A 28 -31.85 20.06 -27.33
C ARG A 28 -31.96 18.84 -28.24
N THR A 29 -32.31 19.03 -29.51
CA THR A 29 -32.36 17.95 -30.51
C THR A 29 -30.97 17.34 -30.73
N TRP A 30 -29.96 18.19 -30.95
CA TRP A 30 -28.56 17.77 -31.13
C TRP A 30 -28.03 16.99 -29.93
N TRP A 31 -28.27 17.47 -28.71
CA TRP A 31 -27.82 16.83 -27.48
C TRP A 31 -28.36 15.41 -27.35
N SER A 32 -29.69 15.22 -27.50
CA SER A 32 -30.29 13.88 -27.44
C SER A 32 -29.73 12.98 -28.54
N GLN A 33 -29.65 13.48 -29.78
CA GLN A 33 -29.11 12.71 -30.91
C GLN A 33 -27.64 12.31 -30.70
N SER A 34 -26.80 13.18 -30.14
CA SER A 34 -25.39 12.89 -29.88
C SER A 34 -25.21 11.84 -28.78
N VAL A 35 -25.99 11.97 -27.69
CA VAL A 35 -26.05 10.97 -26.61
C VAL A 35 -26.53 9.62 -27.15
N ASP A 36 -27.68 9.57 -27.83
CA ASP A 36 -28.27 8.32 -28.32
C ASP A 36 -27.37 7.66 -29.40
N ALA A 37 -26.71 8.44 -30.27
CA ALA A 37 -25.72 7.93 -31.22
C ALA A 37 -24.45 7.37 -30.53
N ARG A 38 -24.02 7.97 -29.41
CA ARG A 38 -22.89 7.45 -28.62
C ARG A 38 -23.25 6.16 -27.89
N VAL A 39 -24.42 6.11 -27.26
CA VAL A 39 -24.96 4.90 -26.63
C VAL A 39 -25.08 3.78 -27.65
N GLY A 40 -25.64 4.05 -28.84
CA GLY A 40 -25.73 3.08 -29.94
C GLY A 40 -24.36 2.52 -30.37
N ARG A 41 -23.33 3.38 -30.51
CA ARG A 41 -21.97 2.93 -30.83
C ARG A 41 -21.36 2.02 -29.76
N TRP A 42 -21.60 2.30 -28.48
CA TRP A 42 -21.07 1.47 -27.39
C TRP A 42 -21.86 0.17 -27.18
N ASN A 43 -23.18 0.22 -27.36
CA ASN A 43 -24.07 -0.94 -27.23
C ASN A 43 -23.88 -1.96 -28.37
N ASN A 44 -23.50 -1.50 -29.56
CA ASN A 44 -23.32 -2.34 -30.76
C ASN A 44 -21.85 -2.81 -30.95
N LEU A 45 -21.03 -2.79 -29.90
CA LEU A 45 -19.67 -3.34 -29.97
C LEU A 45 -19.70 -4.88 -30.13
N PRO A 46 -18.74 -5.49 -30.85
CA PRO A 46 -18.64 -6.95 -30.95
C PRO A 46 -18.54 -7.61 -29.57
N ALA A 47 -19.05 -8.83 -29.40
CA ALA A 47 -19.13 -9.51 -28.10
C ALA A 47 -17.78 -9.61 -27.33
N THR A 48 -16.64 -9.61 -28.03
CA THR A 48 -15.28 -9.59 -27.45
C THR A 48 -14.86 -8.22 -26.87
N LYS A 49 -15.60 -7.15 -27.19
CA LYS A 49 -15.39 -5.77 -26.74
C LYS A 49 -16.64 -5.18 -26.05
N ALA A 50 -17.77 -5.86 -26.15
CA ALA A 50 -19.00 -5.53 -25.44
C ALA A 50 -18.81 -5.71 -23.93
N SER A 51 -19.25 -4.71 -23.18
CA SER A 51 -19.32 -4.78 -21.72
C SER A 51 -20.77 -5.11 -21.34
N ASN A 52 -20.98 -6.00 -20.37
CA ASN A 52 -22.30 -6.26 -19.76
C ASN A 52 -22.73 -5.06 -18.90
N ARG A 53 -22.84 -3.88 -19.51
CA ARG A 53 -23.08 -2.61 -18.84
C ARG A 53 -24.56 -2.24 -18.98
N PRO A 54 -25.26 -1.92 -17.88
CA PRO A 54 -26.65 -1.47 -17.97
C PRO A 54 -26.79 -0.26 -18.90
N LEU A 55 -27.86 -0.23 -19.70
CA LEU A 55 -28.12 0.86 -20.65
C LEU A 55 -28.20 2.24 -19.95
N ALA A 56 -28.68 2.26 -18.69
CA ALA A 56 -28.70 3.45 -17.85
C ALA A 56 -27.29 4.03 -17.58
N GLN A 57 -26.31 3.15 -17.33
CA GLN A 57 -24.90 3.55 -17.17
C GLN A 57 -24.36 4.15 -18.47
N LEU A 58 -24.52 3.44 -19.59
CA LEU A 58 -24.04 3.93 -20.90
C LEU A 58 -24.64 5.29 -21.27
N LYS A 59 -25.93 5.51 -20.98
CA LYS A 59 -26.60 6.80 -21.23
C LYS A 59 -26.06 7.91 -20.33
N TRP A 60 -25.92 7.66 -19.03
CA TRP A 60 -25.38 8.65 -18.10
C TRP A 60 -23.91 8.99 -18.42
N GLU A 61 -23.07 8.00 -18.73
CA GLU A 61 -21.69 8.19 -19.18
C GLU A 61 -21.62 9.01 -20.50
N ALA A 62 -22.54 8.76 -21.43
CA ALA A 62 -22.61 9.52 -22.68
C ALA A 62 -22.97 11.00 -22.47
N GLU A 63 -23.90 11.30 -21.56
CA GLU A 63 -24.29 12.68 -21.20
C GLU A 63 -23.11 13.47 -20.58
N VAL A 64 -22.29 12.82 -19.73
CA VAL A 64 -21.03 13.41 -19.21
C VAL A 64 -20.04 13.70 -20.33
N VAL A 65 -19.97 12.83 -21.35
CA VAL A 65 -19.06 13.02 -22.49
C VAL A 65 -19.48 14.17 -23.39
N GLU A 66 -20.77 14.30 -23.69
CA GLU A 66 -21.26 15.44 -24.49
C GLU A 66 -21.04 16.77 -23.75
N TYR A 67 -21.20 16.78 -22.42
CA TYR A 67 -20.84 17.92 -21.57
C TYR A 67 -19.36 18.32 -21.72
N VAL A 68 -18.43 17.39 -21.49
CA VAL A 68 -16.98 17.67 -21.57
C VAL A 68 -16.58 18.07 -22.99
N THR A 69 -17.18 17.45 -24.01
CA THR A 69 -16.95 17.78 -25.43
C THR A 69 -17.39 19.22 -25.74
N LEU A 70 -18.56 19.62 -25.26
CA LEU A 70 -19.11 20.96 -25.45
C LEU A 70 -18.21 22.03 -24.81
N LEU A 71 -17.79 21.84 -23.56
CA LEU A 71 -16.87 22.75 -22.87
C LEU A 71 -15.54 22.88 -23.60
N TRP A 72 -14.94 21.74 -23.99
CA TRP A 72 -13.67 21.73 -24.69
C TRP A 72 -13.74 22.47 -26.02
N ASN A 73 -14.81 22.27 -26.80
CA ASN A 73 -14.99 22.96 -28.07
C ASN A 73 -15.21 24.47 -27.89
N ALA A 74 -15.96 24.88 -26.85
CA ALA A 74 -16.17 26.30 -26.53
C ALA A 74 -14.85 27.03 -26.15
N MET A 75 -13.93 26.34 -25.47
CA MET A 75 -12.62 26.89 -25.07
C MET A 75 -11.57 26.95 -26.19
N ARG A 76 -11.74 26.18 -27.28
CA ARG A 76 -10.76 26.11 -28.37
C ARG A 76 -10.89 27.27 -29.35
N CYS A 77 -9.75 27.91 -29.64
CA CYS A 77 -9.61 28.80 -30.79
C CYS A 77 -9.36 27.97 -32.06
N HIS A 78 -10.21 28.12 -33.09
CA HIS A 78 -10.04 27.44 -34.39
C HIS A 78 -8.92 28.03 -35.27
N SER A 79 -8.27 29.13 -34.87
CA SER A 79 -7.17 29.75 -35.64
C SER A 79 -5.81 29.25 -35.15
N GLN A 80 -4.94 28.85 -36.08
CA GLN A 80 -3.57 28.37 -35.82
C GLN A 80 -2.60 29.44 -35.26
N LYS A 81 -3.07 30.67 -35.00
CA LYS A 81 -2.25 31.80 -34.51
C LYS A 81 -2.65 32.31 -33.11
N ALA A 82 -3.63 31.71 -32.45
CA ALA A 82 -4.12 32.17 -31.15
C ALA A 82 -3.60 31.28 -30.01
N THR A 83 -2.60 31.77 -29.28
CA THR A 83 -1.98 31.10 -28.12
C THR A 83 -2.83 31.13 -26.85
N THR A 84 -3.95 31.86 -26.85
CA THR A 84 -4.86 32.04 -25.72
C THR A 84 -6.12 31.19 -25.87
N THR A 85 -6.40 30.36 -24.86
CA THR A 85 -7.68 29.68 -24.67
C THR A 85 -8.81 30.70 -24.44
N LYS A 86 -10.02 30.40 -24.92
CA LYS A 86 -11.19 31.23 -24.60
C LYS A 86 -11.65 30.94 -23.17
N THR A 87 -11.90 31.99 -22.41
CA THR A 87 -12.55 31.91 -21.10
C THR A 87 -14.03 31.59 -21.28
N LEU A 88 -14.56 30.66 -20.48
CA LEU A 88 -15.99 30.39 -20.39
C LEU A 88 -16.71 31.50 -19.60
N GLY A 89 -18.01 31.71 -19.86
CA GLY A 89 -18.85 32.60 -19.07
C GLY A 89 -19.14 32.05 -17.67
N PHE A 90 -19.42 32.93 -16.71
CA PHE A 90 -19.75 32.56 -15.32
C PHE A 90 -21.07 31.76 -15.19
N ASP A 91 -21.90 31.78 -16.22
CA ASP A 91 -23.15 31.04 -16.39
C ASP A 91 -22.94 29.59 -16.86
N VAL A 92 -21.71 29.21 -17.24
CA VAL A 92 -21.35 27.86 -17.64
C VAL A 92 -20.88 27.06 -16.41
N PRO A 93 -21.56 25.96 -16.03
CA PRO A 93 -21.11 25.13 -14.91
C PRO A 93 -19.79 24.41 -15.26
N ILE A 94 -18.81 24.45 -14.37
CA ILE A 94 -17.53 23.72 -14.47
C ILE A 94 -17.56 22.56 -13.46
N LEU A 95 -17.51 21.33 -13.97
CA LEU A 95 -17.66 20.07 -13.22
C LEU A 95 -16.59 19.07 -13.69
N GLY A 96 -16.32 18.06 -12.85
CA GLY A 96 -15.30 17.04 -13.08
C GLY A 96 -14.07 17.23 -12.19
N PRO A 97 -12.97 16.50 -12.45
CA PRO A 97 -12.81 15.42 -13.42
C PRO A 97 -13.55 14.11 -13.05
N ARG A 98 -13.87 13.91 -11.76
CA ARG A 98 -14.64 12.77 -11.24
C ARG A 98 -16.11 13.16 -11.07
N PHE A 99 -16.96 12.61 -11.93
CA PHE A 99 -18.39 12.83 -11.99
C PHE A 99 -19.11 11.73 -11.19
N ILE A 100 -20.07 12.13 -10.37
CA ILE A 100 -20.86 11.22 -9.52
C ILE A 100 -22.31 11.26 -10.01
N PRO A 101 -22.98 10.10 -10.15
CA PRO A 101 -24.38 10.06 -10.54
C PRO A 101 -25.29 10.65 -9.46
N PRO A 102 -26.47 11.17 -9.84
CA PRO A 102 -27.38 11.76 -8.89
C PRO A 102 -28.01 10.67 -8.00
N THR A 103 -27.91 10.81 -6.68
CA THR A 103 -28.59 9.91 -5.74
C THR A 103 -30.07 10.26 -5.58
N HIS A 104 -30.87 9.37 -5.00
CA HIS A 104 -32.30 9.63 -4.73
C HIS A 104 -32.58 10.87 -3.86
N LEU A 105 -31.61 11.31 -3.05
CA LEU A 105 -31.68 12.58 -2.33
C LEU A 105 -31.83 13.78 -3.29
N HIS A 106 -31.13 13.76 -4.43
CA HIS A 106 -31.24 14.83 -5.44
C HIS A 106 -32.66 14.87 -6.01
N SER A 107 -33.23 13.72 -6.37
CA SER A 107 -34.62 13.62 -6.81
C SER A 107 -35.61 14.11 -5.75
N GLN A 108 -35.38 13.78 -4.47
CA GLN A 108 -36.21 14.21 -3.33
C GLN A 108 -36.20 15.72 -3.08
N LEU A 109 -35.13 16.42 -3.48
CA LEU A 109 -35.00 17.88 -3.37
C LEU A 109 -35.51 18.63 -4.62
N ARG A 110 -36.00 17.93 -5.65
CA ARG A 110 -36.56 18.52 -6.87
C ARG A 110 -38.11 18.50 -6.81
N PRO A 111 -38.80 19.54 -7.30
CA PRO A 111 -40.26 19.54 -7.34
C PRO A 111 -40.80 18.53 -8.37
N GLY A 112 -41.55 17.54 -7.91
CA GLY A 112 -42.23 16.54 -8.75
C GLY A 112 -42.45 15.20 -8.04
N PRO A 113 -43.19 14.25 -8.64
CA PRO A 113 -43.38 12.92 -8.07
C PRO A 113 -42.09 12.10 -8.12
N THR A 114 -41.56 11.73 -6.95
CA THR A 114 -40.31 10.96 -6.81
C THR A 114 -40.53 9.46 -6.97
N ASN A 115 -40.57 9.00 -8.22
CA ASN A 115 -40.50 7.57 -8.51
C ASN A 115 -39.06 7.06 -8.29
N ILE A 116 -38.84 6.23 -7.26
CA ILE A 116 -37.51 5.77 -6.85
C ILE A 116 -37.14 4.53 -7.69
N GLN A 117 -36.19 4.72 -8.62
CA GLN A 117 -35.70 3.70 -9.55
C GLN A 117 -34.31 3.19 -9.11
N PRO A 118 -34.17 1.95 -8.61
CA PRO A 118 -32.90 1.39 -8.12
C PRO A 118 -31.72 1.51 -9.10
N ASP A 119 -31.99 1.46 -10.41
CA ASP A 119 -31.00 1.63 -11.48
C ASP A 119 -30.14 2.90 -11.31
N VAL A 120 -30.71 3.98 -10.76
CA VAL A 120 -30.02 5.25 -10.48
C VAL A 120 -29.01 5.10 -9.34
N GLN A 121 -29.30 4.24 -8.36
CA GLN A 121 -28.43 3.91 -7.23
C GLN A 121 -27.30 2.95 -7.60
N TYR A 122 -27.39 2.27 -8.76
CA TYR A 122 -26.36 1.35 -9.29
C TYR A 122 -25.40 2.02 -10.28
N LEU A 123 -25.65 3.29 -10.64
CA LEU A 123 -24.75 4.02 -11.53
C LEU A 123 -23.35 4.14 -10.88
N LYS A 124 -22.32 3.80 -11.65
CA LYS A 124 -20.91 3.89 -11.24
C LYS A 124 -20.39 5.30 -11.55
N PRO A 125 -19.68 6.00 -10.64
CA PRO A 125 -18.99 7.25 -10.96
C PRO A 125 -18.01 7.10 -12.13
N ILE A 126 -17.82 8.18 -12.90
CA ILE A 126 -16.90 8.20 -14.06
C ILE A 126 -15.80 9.25 -13.88
N ASN A 127 -14.56 8.82 -14.11
CA ASN A 127 -13.36 9.64 -14.10
C ASN A 127 -13.00 10.02 -15.55
N ILE A 128 -13.03 11.31 -15.86
CA ILE A 128 -12.72 11.81 -17.21
C ILE A 128 -11.27 12.26 -17.27
N ILE A 129 -10.44 11.49 -17.98
CA ILE A 129 -9.04 11.81 -18.21
C ILE A 129 -8.93 12.61 -19.51
N HIS A 130 -8.91 13.93 -19.38
CA HIS A 130 -9.04 14.86 -20.48
C HIS A 130 -8.21 16.13 -20.26
N PRO A 131 -7.63 16.75 -21.31
CA PRO A 131 -6.77 17.95 -21.18
C PRO A 131 -7.47 19.18 -20.61
N LEU A 132 -8.81 19.18 -20.60
CA LEU A 132 -9.63 20.19 -19.92
C LEU A 132 -9.38 20.21 -18.40
N HIS A 133 -9.11 19.05 -17.81
CA HIS A 133 -8.88 18.89 -16.37
C HIS A 133 -7.41 18.69 -16.04
N TYR A 134 -6.65 18.08 -16.95
CA TYR A 134 -5.25 17.70 -16.76
C TYR A 134 -4.39 18.17 -17.97
N PRO A 135 -4.18 19.49 -18.15
CA PRO A 135 -3.42 20.03 -19.28
C PRO A 135 -1.97 19.51 -19.34
N GLU A 136 -1.38 19.15 -18.20
CA GLU A 136 -0.05 18.57 -18.05
C GLU A 136 0.12 17.20 -18.74
N LEU A 137 -0.98 16.52 -19.08
CA LEU A 137 -0.94 15.26 -19.85
C LEU A 137 -0.67 15.46 -21.35
N ALA A 138 -0.52 16.70 -21.83
CA ALA A 138 -0.18 17.04 -23.21
C ALA A 138 1.29 16.75 -23.60
N ARG A 139 1.88 15.70 -23.02
CA ARG A 139 3.26 15.26 -23.22
C ARG A 139 3.29 13.85 -23.80
N CYS A 140 4.10 13.61 -24.83
CA CYS A 140 4.28 12.26 -25.35
C CYS A 140 5.06 11.38 -24.35
N PRO A 141 4.56 10.18 -23.96
CA PRO A 141 5.26 9.31 -23.02
C PRO A 141 6.53 8.67 -23.60
N ARG A 142 6.77 8.79 -24.92
CA ARG A 142 7.92 8.20 -25.61
C ARG A 142 9.08 9.18 -25.80
N CYS A 143 8.82 10.36 -26.37
CA CYS A 143 9.85 11.36 -26.63
C CYS A 143 9.87 12.51 -25.62
N LEU A 144 8.96 12.51 -24.64
CA LEU A 144 8.78 13.54 -23.61
C LEU A 144 8.53 14.97 -24.11
N SER A 145 8.44 15.18 -25.43
CA SER A 145 8.06 16.46 -26.04
C SER A 145 6.55 16.70 -25.91
N CYS A 146 6.21 17.96 -25.65
CA CYS A 146 4.85 18.50 -25.72
C CYS A 146 4.52 19.04 -27.13
N ASP A 147 5.52 19.12 -28.01
CA ASP A 147 5.41 19.70 -29.35
C ASP A 147 4.79 18.72 -30.34
N ASN A 148 3.94 19.25 -31.22
CA ASN A 148 3.22 18.48 -32.25
C ASN A 148 2.40 17.30 -31.68
N VAL A 149 1.96 17.39 -30.42
CA VAL A 149 0.98 16.49 -29.81
C VAL A 149 -0.43 16.92 -30.23
N SER A 150 -1.25 15.95 -30.65
CA SER A 150 -2.64 16.18 -31.07
C SER A 150 -3.59 15.23 -30.36
N TRP A 151 -4.74 15.75 -29.96
CA TRP A 151 -5.79 15.02 -29.25
C TRP A 151 -6.81 14.46 -30.25
N GLU A 152 -6.81 13.13 -30.41
CA GLU A 152 -7.79 12.37 -31.18
C GLU A 152 -9.00 12.03 -30.31
N GLY A 153 -10.16 11.82 -30.95
CA GLY A 153 -11.45 11.72 -30.27
C GLY A 153 -11.59 10.62 -29.22
N TRP A 154 -12.72 10.67 -28.50
CA TRP A 154 -13.12 9.69 -27.49
C TRP A 154 -13.01 8.25 -27.97
N THR A 155 -12.63 7.36 -27.06
CA THR A 155 -12.46 5.94 -27.38
C THR A 155 -13.76 5.25 -27.77
N THR A 156 -13.70 4.52 -28.89
CA THR A 156 -14.82 3.76 -29.45
C THR A 156 -15.21 2.56 -28.57
N THR A 157 -14.28 2.01 -27.79
CA THR A 157 -14.51 0.87 -26.87
C THR A 157 -15.28 1.22 -25.58
N GLY A 158 -15.69 2.48 -25.41
CA GLY A 158 -16.34 2.95 -24.18
C GLY A 158 -15.39 3.08 -22.97
N PRO A 159 -15.94 3.44 -21.78
CA PRO A 159 -15.15 3.59 -20.56
C PRO A 159 -14.55 2.27 -20.06
N ARG A 160 -13.45 2.33 -19.31
CA ARG A 160 -12.80 1.19 -18.64
C ARG A 160 -13.32 1.07 -17.20
N GLU A 161 -13.58 -0.14 -16.71
CA GLU A 161 -13.94 -0.36 -15.29
C GLU A 161 -12.72 -0.12 -14.38
N LEU A 162 -13.00 0.36 -13.16
CA LEU A 162 -12.03 0.69 -12.11
C LEU A 162 -12.50 0.10 -10.77
N HIS A 163 -11.57 -0.50 -10.02
CA HIS A 163 -11.84 -0.88 -8.64
C HIS A 163 -11.66 0.32 -7.69
N GLY A 164 -12.70 0.66 -6.94
CA GLY A 164 -12.67 1.62 -5.83
C GLY A 164 -12.77 0.93 -4.47
N ILE A 165 -12.67 1.67 -3.37
CA ILE A 165 -12.86 1.12 -2.02
C ILE A 165 -14.35 0.83 -1.81
N SER A 166 -15.19 1.86 -1.74
CA SER A 166 -16.61 1.75 -1.40
C SER A 166 -17.53 1.32 -2.55
N HIS A 167 -17.10 1.50 -3.80
CA HIS A 167 -17.86 1.17 -5.01
C HIS A 167 -16.94 0.98 -6.22
N GLU A 168 -17.43 0.32 -7.27
CA GLU A 168 -16.78 0.30 -8.58
C GLU A 168 -16.96 1.64 -9.31
N GLU A 169 -15.98 2.03 -10.11
CA GLU A 169 -16.01 3.26 -10.93
C GLU A 169 -15.69 2.93 -12.39
N THR A 170 -15.79 3.93 -13.26
CA THR A 170 -15.27 3.85 -14.63
C THR A 170 -14.31 5.01 -14.93
N ALA A 171 -13.46 4.83 -15.94
CA ALA A 171 -12.63 5.89 -16.51
C ALA A 171 -12.82 5.97 -18.02
N LEU A 172 -12.94 7.18 -18.55
CA LEU A 172 -12.94 7.42 -19.98
C LEU A 172 -11.88 8.46 -20.37
N ARG A 173 -11.38 8.33 -21.60
CA ARG A 173 -10.22 9.05 -22.10
C ARG A 173 -10.43 9.64 -23.49
N LEU A 174 -9.63 10.65 -23.78
CA LEU A 174 -9.20 10.93 -25.15
C LEU A 174 -7.94 10.14 -25.53
N GLN A 175 -7.62 10.14 -26.82
CA GLN A 175 -6.41 9.50 -27.35
C GLN A 175 -5.36 10.56 -27.72
N LEU A 176 -4.13 10.39 -27.24
CA LEU A 176 -3.01 11.27 -27.54
C LEU A 176 -2.24 10.74 -28.75
N ARG A 177 -2.04 11.55 -29.79
CA ARG A 177 -1.16 11.23 -30.93
C ARG A 177 0.05 12.17 -30.92
N CYS A 178 1.27 11.61 -30.96
CA CYS A 178 2.49 12.38 -31.15
C CYS A 178 2.92 12.36 -32.61
N ASN A 179 2.85 13.51 -33.29
CA ASN A 179 3.23 13.58 -34.71
C ASN A 179 4.75 13.52 -34.92
N SER A 180 5.55 13.91 -33.92
CA SER A 180 7.01 13.75 -33.92
C SER A 180 7.38 12.26 -33.97
N CYS A 181 6.85 11.44 -33.06
CA CYS A 181 7.05 9.98 -33.09
C CYS A 181 6.48 9.34 -34.37
N LYS A 182 5.33 9.81 -34.87
CA LYS A 182 4.77 9.32 -36.14
C LYS A 182 5.78 9.47 -37.30
N ARG A 183 6.47 10.61 -37.40
CA ARG A 183 7.51 10.85 -38.42
C ARG A 183 8.72 9.92 -38.24
N SER A 184 9.20 9.74 -37.02
CA SER A 184 10.32 8.83 -36.72
C SER A 184 10.02 7.38 -37.07
N CYS A 185 8.77 6.93 -36.90
CA CYS A 185 8.37 5.57 -37.24
C CYS A 185 8.20 5.34 -38.75
N SER A 186 7.85 6.37 -39.53
CA SER A 186 7.71 6.27 -40.99
C SER A 186 9.04 6.38 -41.76
N GLY A 187 10.15 6.71 -41.09
CA GLY A 187 11.47 6.86 -41.72
C GLY A 187 12.31 5.59 -41.79
N LEU A 188 11.91 4.49 -41.12
CA LEU A 188 12.73 3.27 -41.00
C LEU A 188 12.49 2.19 -42.08
N GLU A 189 11.44 2.31 -42.89
CA GLU A 189 11.06 1.27 -43.87
C GLU A 189 11.76 1.38 -45.25
N THR A 190 12.71 2.30 -45.43
CA THR A 190 13.36 2.58 -46.73
C THR A 190 14.85 2.26 -46.81
N SER A 191 15.43 1.56 -45.84
CA SER A 191 16.87 1.23 -45.83
C SER A 191 17.18 -0.24 -45.51
N VAL A 192 16.62 -1.17 -46.27
CA VAL A 192 17.21 -2.50 -46.51
C VAL A 192 17.08 -2.83 -47.98
N GLY A 193 18.14 -2.56 -48.75
CA GLY A 193 18.34 -3.19 -50.06
C GLY A 193 19.41 -4.27 -49.91
N ASP A 194 19.17 -5.48 -50.43
CA ASP A 194 19.71 -5.92 -51.74
C ASP A 194 19.56 -7.46 -51.91
N VAL A 195 19.80 -7.93 -53.15
CA VAL A 195 20.12 -9.31 -53.58
C VAL A 195 18.95 -10.28 -53.89
N THR A 196 18.50 -10.23 -55.16
CA THR A 196 18.09 -11.32 -56.10
C THR A 196 17.09 -12.41 -55.65
N THR A 197 16.11 -12.82 -56.47
CA THR A 197 16.26 -13.46 -57.81
C THR A 197 15.02 -13.33 -58.70
N MET A 198 15.18 -13.59 -60.01
CA MET A 198 14.10 -13.55 -61.02
C MET A 198 13.31 -14.87 -61.11
N ALA A 199 12.02 -14.79 -61.51
CA ALA A 199 11.41 -15.57 -62.62
C ALA A 199 9.89 -15.30 -62.72
N ASP A 200 9.38 -15.27 -63.97
CA ASP A 200 8.01 -15.48 -64.48
C ASP A 200 6.78 -14.85 -63.75
N GLY A 201 5.72 -14.40 -64.44
CA GLY A 201 5.40 -14.51 -65.87
C GLY A 201 3.90 -14.75 -66.02
N GLY A 202 3.12 -13.73 -66.39
CA GLY A 202 1.65 -13.86 -66.48
C GLY A 202 0.91 -12.55 -66.70
N GLU A 203 0.77 -12.14 -67.96
CA GLU A 203 -0.12 -11.03 -68.34
C GLU A 203 -1.59 -11.46 -68.29
N THR A 204 -2.50 -10.59 -67.88
CA THR A 204 -3.87 -10.58 -68.42
C THR A 204 -4.43 -9.16 -68.46
N ARG A 205 -5.09 -8.81 -69.56
CA ARG A 205 -5.35 -7.43 -69.98
C ARG A 205 -6.80 -6.99 -69.69
N THR A 206 -6.94 -5.80 -69.10
CA THR A 206 -8.04 -4.82 -69.28
C THR A 206 -9.51 -5.25 -69.10
N ARG A 207 -10.21 -4.53 -68.21
CA ARG A 207 -11.22 -3.50 -68.62
C ARG A 207 -11.53 -2.58 -67.44
N GLY A 208 -11.67 -1.28 -67.71
CA GLY A 208 -11.94 -0.27 -66.69
C GLY A 208 -13.44 0.01 -66.50
N LEU A 209 -13.77 0.52 -65.32
CA LEU A 209 -15.00 1.27 -65.04
C LEU A 209 -14.63 2.40 -64.08
N GLU A 210 -14.99 3.63 -64.43
CA GLU A 210 -14.83 4.81 -63.58
C GLU A 210 -15.89 4.80 -62.48
N GLY A 211 -15.54 5.17 -61.25
CA GLY A 211 -16.50 5.12 -60.14
C GLY A 211 -15.97 5.64 -58.80
N VAL A 212 -16.13 6.94 -58.58
CA VAL A 212 -16.23 7.63 -57.27
C VAL A 212 -15.20 7.26 -56.18
N ALA A 213 -14.25 8.18 -55.94
CA ALA A 213 -13.30 8.07 -54.84
C ALA A 213 -13.98 8.19 -53.46
N SER A 214 -13.94 7.10 -52.69
CA SER A 214 -14.25 7.04 -51.25
C SER A 214 -13.50 5.85 -50.61
N SER A 215 -12.20 6.01 -50.33
CA SER A 215 -11.39 4.97 -49.68
C SER A 215 -10.65 5.51 -48.45
N GLU A 216 -11.21 5.21 -47.28
CA GLU A 216 -10.52 5.35 -46.00
C GLU A 216 -9.35 4.34 -45.91
N PRO A 217 -8.16 4.72 -45.44
CA PRO A 217 -7.13 3.75 -45.09
C PRO A 217 -7.47 3.10 -43.74
N GLY A 218 -7.84 1.82 -43.78
CA GLY A 218 -8.31 1.07 -42.61
C GLY A 218 -7.30 1.02 -41.46
N LEU A 219 -7.73 1.46 -40.27
CA LEU A 219 -6.93 1.39 -39.05
C LEU A 219 -7.02 -0.03 -38.44
N GLN A 220 -6.06 -0.89 -38.76
CA GLN A 220 -5.91 -2.17 -38.06
C GLN A 220 -5.50 -1.93 -36.59
N SER A 221 -6.34 -2.38 -35.67
CA SER A 221 -6.11 -2.26 -34.22
C SER A 221 -5.43 -3.53 -33.68
N ASN A 222 -4.10 -3.53 -33.65
CA ASN A 222 -3.34 -4.56 -32.96
C ASN A 222 -3.28 -4.26 -31.46
N ASP A 223 -4.14 -4.92 -30.68
CA ASP A 223 -4.12 -4.92 -29.21
C ASP A 223 -3.57 -6.26 -28.67
N GLU A 224 -2.59 -6.82 -29.38
CA GLU A 224 -1.94 -8.09 -29.05
C GLU A 224 -0.42 -7.93 -28.94
N GLY A 225 0.09 -8.18 -27.73
CA GLY A 225 1.34 -8.90 -27.47
C GLY A 225 2.69 -8.32 -27.89
N ASN A 226 2.76 -7.42 -28.87
CA ASN A 226 4.01 -7.04 -29.52
C ASN A 226 4.34 -5.56 -29.28
N THR A 227 5.29 -5.31 -28.37
CA THR A 227 5.90 -4.00 -28.17
C THR A 227 6.91 -3.71 -29.30
N LYS A 228 6.41 -3.62 -30.54
CA LYS A 228 7.18 -2.98 -31.61
C LYS A 228 7.41 -1.52 -31.21
N ASP A 229 8.63 -1.03 -31.39
CA ASP A 229 9.07 0.37 -31.14
C ASP A 229 8.46 1.40 -32.13
N GLY A 230 7.18 1.23 -32.47
CA GLY A 230 6.46 1.99 -33.49
C GLY A 230 5.26 2.79 -32.97
N SER A 231 4.84 2.64 -31.71
CA SER A 231 3.65 3.34 -31.24
C SER A 231 3.86 4.85 -31.11
N TYR A 232 2.93 5.60 -31.69
CA TYR A 232 2.81 7.06 -31.62
C TYR A 232 1.42 7.52 -31.15
N CYS A 233 0.47 6.59 -30.95
CA CYS A 233 -0.87 6.84 -30.43
C CYS A 233 -1.01 6.18 -29.05
N PHE A 234 -1.37 6.96 -28.04
CA PHE A 234 -1.39 6.56 -26.66
C PHE A 234 -2.76 6.81 -26.03
N ALA A 235 -3.26 5.75 -25.40
CA ALA A 235 -4.47 5.75 -24.63
C ALA A 235 -4.18 6.17 -23.18
N LEU A 236 -4.78 7.26 -22.68
CA LEU A 236 -4.61 7.71 -21.28
C LEU A 236 -5.14 6.74 -20.21
N THR A 237 -5.86 5.67 -20.55
CA THR A 237 -6.18 4.56 -19.59
C THR A 237 -5.42 3.27 -19.92
N SER A 238 -4.41 3.34 -20.80
CA SER A 238 -3.49 2.24 -21.06
C SER A 238 -2.26 2.37 -20.17
N HIS A 239 -1.87 1.26 -19.54
CA HIS A 239 -0.63 1.13 -18.76
C HIS A 239 0.63 1.57 -19.54
N VAL A 240 0.62 1.51 -20.87
CA VAL A 240 1.75 1.92 -21.72
C VAL A 240 2.04 3.42 -21.61
N PHE A 241 0.99 4.26 -21.48
CA PHE A 241 1.18 5.71 -21.31
C PHE A 241 1.83 6.04 -19.95
N TRP A 242 1.43 5.32 -18.90
CA TRP A 242 1.88 5.53 -17.52
C TRP A 242 3.14 4.74 -17.14
N LYS A 243 3.70 3.92 -18.05
CA LYS A 243 4.84 3.03 -17.74
C LYS A 243 6.08 3.80 -17.25
N GLY A 244 6.30 5.00 -17.77
CA GLY A 244 7.43 5.88 -17.39
C GLY A 244 7.12 6.89 -16.29
N TRP A 245 5.95 6.82 -15.65
CA TRP A 245 5.56 7.72 -14.56
C TRP A 245 5.69 7.00 -13.22
N ASN A 246 6.23 7.69 -12.22
CA ASN A 246 6.13 7.23 -10.83
C ASN A 246 4.71 7.47 -10.31
N HIS A 247 4.23 6.64 -9.38
CA HIS A 247 2.85 6.76 -8.88
C HIS A 247 2.58 8.11 -8.20
N TRP A 248 3.59 8.71 -7.53
CA TRP A 248 3.50 10.06 -6.94
C TRP A 248 3.57 11.21 -7.96
N GLU A 249 3.87 10.95 -9.24
CA GLU A 249 3.81 11.95 -10.32
C GLU A 249 2.44 11.98 -11.00
N ILE A 250 1.59 10.99 -10.72
CA ILE A 250 0.22 10.91 -11.23
C ILE A 250 -0.67 11.73 -10.28
N PRO A 251 -1.43 12.73 -10.78
CA PRO A 251 -2.40 13.48 -9.97
C PRO A 251 -3.34 12.54 -9.19
N GLY A 252 -3.65 12.87 -7.93
CA GLY A 252 -4.40 12.00 -7.02
C GLY A 252 -5.82 11.67 -7.49
N GLU A 253 -6.40 12.50 -8.35
CA GLU A 253 -7.70 12.29 -8.99
C GLU A 253 -7.66 11.34 -10.21
N ILE A 254 -6.47 10.96 -10.70
CA ILE A 254 -6.30 10.04 -11.82
C ILE A 254 -6.16 8.60 -11.29
N PRO A 255 -6.99 7.65 -11.78
CA PRO A 255 -6.84 6.23 -11.44
C PRO A 255 -5.51 5.64 -11.93
N ILE A 256 -5.01 4.62 -11.25
CA ILE A 256 -3.78 3.91 -11.64
C ILE A 256 -4.12 2.79 -12.63
N PHE A 257 -3.50 2.80 -13.82
CA PHE A 257 -3.83 1.90 -14.93
C PHE A 257 -2.82 0.76 -15.13
N TYR A 258 -3.29 -0.47 -14.95
CA TYR A 258 -2.53 -1.71 -15.22
C TYR A 258 -2.94 -2.33 -16.55
N LYS A 259 -2.29 -3.42 -16.96
CA LYS A 259 -2.60 -4.12 -18.21
C LYS A 259 -4.01 -4.70 -18.19
N ARG A 260 -4.37 -5.42 -17.12
CA ARG A 260 -5.67 -6.10 -17.00
C ARG A 260 -6.74 -5.25 -16.30
N CYS A 261 -6.36 -4.55 -15.23
CA CYS A 261 -7.27 -3.78 -14.37
C CYS A 261 -6.87 -2.29 -14.27
N ALA A 262 -7.64 -1.54 -13.49
CA ALA A 262 -7.28 -0.20 -13.02
C ALA A 262 -7.93 0.06 -11.66
N LEU A 263 -7.29 0.88 -10.84
CA LEU A 263 -7.69 1.13 -9.45
C LEU A 263 -7.85 2.64 -9.22
N THR A 264 -8.80 3.05 -8.39
CA THR A 264 -8.76 4.41 -7.81
C THR A 264 -7.47 4.62 -7.02
N HIS A 265 -7.00 5.87 -6.92
CA HIS A 265 -5.78 6.17 -6.18
C HIS A 265 -5.92 5.85 -4.67
N GLU A 266 -7.12 5.99 -4.12
CA GLU A 266 -7.48 5.57 -2.76
C GLU A 266 -7.26 4.06 -2.55
N LEU A 267 -7.78 3.22 -3.45
CA LEU A 267 -7.62 1.77 -3.36
C LEU A 267 -6.17 1.34 -3.62
N PHE A 268 -5.46 1.99 -4.54
CA PHE A 268 -4.04 1.75 -4.74
C PHE A 268 -3.23 2.01 -3.46
N ASN A 269 -3.46 3.16 -2.80
CA ASN A 269 -2.82 3.50 -1.53
C ASN A 269 -3.12 2.45 -0.45
N LEU A 270 -4.39 2.03 -0.31
CA LEU A 270 -4.78 0.99 0.63
C LEU A 270 -4.06 -0.35 0.34
N VAL A 271 -3.92 -0.74 -0.93
CA VAL A 271 -3.20 -1.96 -1.31
C VAL A 271 -1.72 -1.87 -0.96
N VAL A 272 -1.03 -0.75 -1.26
CA VAL A 272 0.42 -0.66 -0.97
C VAL A 272 0.74 -0.56 0.52
N GLU A 273 -0.14 0.08 1.31
CA GLU A 273 0.00 0.24 2.76
C GLU A 273 -0.38 -1.04 3.53
N ILE A 274 -1.54 -1.64 3.22
CA ILE A 274 -2.12 -2.73 4.02
C ILE A 274 -1.66 -4.11 3.54
N ARG A 275 -1.42 -4.34 2.24
CA ARG A 275 -1.03 -5.69 1.76
C ARG A 275 0.20 -6.23 2.51
N PRO A 276 1.27 -5.49 2.85
CA PRO A 276 2.38 -6.06 3.63
C PRO A 276 2.00 -6.66 5.00
N SER A 277 0.87 -6.27 5.60
CA SER A 277 0.36 -6.81 6.88
C SER A 277 -0.73 -7.89 6.74
N THR A 278 -1.21 -8.19 5.52
CA THR A 278 -2.30 -9.15 5.30
C THR A 278 -2.13 -9.99 4.02
N THR A 279 -2.91 -11.04 3.85
CA THR A 279 -2.92 -11.78 2.59
C THR A 279 -3.73 -11.02 1.53
N SER A 280 -3.33 -11.13 0.26
CA SER A 280 -4.10 -10.55 -0.84
C SER A 280 -5.55 -11.07 -0.89
N ALA A 281 -5.80 -12.29 -0.40
CA ALA A 281 -7.13 -12.88 -0.27
C ALA A 281 -7.94 -12.26 0.88
N GLY A 282 -7.32 -12.07 2.05
CA GLY A 282 -7.95 -11.39 3.19
C GLY A 282 -8.35 -9.95 2.84
N LEU A 283 -7.47 -9.20 2.16
CA LEU A 283 -7.79 -7.85 1.70
C LEU A 283 -8.93 -7.81 0.65
N ALA A 284 -8.95 -8.77 -0.29
CA ALA A 284 -10.03 -8.88 -1.28
C ALA A 284 -11.41 -9.14 -0.62
N GLU A 285 -11.48 -10.06 0.34
CA GLU A 285 -12.72 -10.35 1.07
C GLU A 285 -13.13 -9.20 2.00
N GLN A 286 -12.18 -8.50 2.64
CA GLN A 286 -12.50 -7.31 3.43
C GLN A 286 -13.13 -6.21 2.55
N LEU A 287 -12.55 -5.93 1.37
CA LEU A 287 -13.09 -4.96 0.42
C LEU A 287 -14.49 -5.34 -0.09
N LYS A 288 -14.71 -6.63 -0.36
CA LYS A 288 -16.01 -7.18 -0.74
C LYS A 288 -17.05 -7.04 0.38
N HIS A 289 -16.65 -7.25 1.65
CA HIS A 289 -17.52 -7.00 2.79
C HIS A 289 -17.90 -5.52 2.91
N GLU A 290 -16.93 -4.59 2.85
CA GLU A 290 -17.18 -3.14 2.92
C GLU A 290 -18.18 -2.67 1.85
N ARG A 291 -18.05 -3.15 0.61
CA ARG A 291 -18.98 -2.84 -0.50
C ARG A 291 -20.37 -3.41 -0.28
N LYS A 292 -20.47 -4.66 0.17
CA LYS A 292 -21.75 -5.29 0.53
C LYS A 292 -22.44 -4.53 1.68
N TRP A 293 -21.67 -4.05 2.66
CA TRP A 293 -22.19 -3.18 3.73
C TRP A 293 -22.66 -1.82 3.20
N ALA A 294 -21.89 -1.17 2.31
CA ALA A 294 -22.28 0.08 1.67
C ALA A 294 -23.60 -0.08 0.87
N TYR A 295 -23.73 -1.18 0.13
CA TYR A 295 -24.96 -1.55 -0.58
C TYR A 295 -26.15 -1.71 0.37
N LEU A 296 -26.04 -2.56 1.39
CA LEU A 296 -27.13 -2.82 2.34
C LEU A 296 -27.55 -1.54 3.07
N LYS A 297 -26.60 -0.68 3.44
CA LYS A 297 -26.86 0.62 4.06
C LYS A 297 -27.59 1.59 3.12
N ALA A 298 -27.33 1.55 1.82
CA ALA A 298 -28.07 2.32 0.82
C ALA A 298 -29.51 1.80 0.65
N VAL A 299 -29.68 0.48 0.53
CA VAL A 299 -31.01 -0.17 0.43
C VAL A 299 -31.87 0.15 1.66
N GLN A 300 -31.33 -0.03 2.87
CA GLN A 300 -32.03 0.23 4.12
C GLN A 300 -32.49 1.69 4.23
N ARG A 301 -31.62 2.66 3.87
CA ARG A 301 -31.95 4.09 3.89
C ARG A 301 -33.15 4.43 3.01
N GLU A 302 -33.21 3.90 1.78
CA GLU A 302 -34.34 4.20 0.88
C GLU A 302 -35.61 3.43 1.26
N GLN A 303 -35.50 2.20 1.79
CA GLN A 303 -36.64 1.48 2.37
C GLN A 303 -37.25 2.23 3.56
N SER A 304 -36.44 2.74 4.50
CA SER A 304 -36.92 3.52 5.65
C SER A 304 -37.61 4.83 5.23
N LYS A 305 -37.17 5.48 4.15
CA LYS A 305 -37.85 6.66 3.59
C LYS A 305 -39.20 6.28 2.98
N ALA A 306 -39.25 5.19 2.20
CA ALA A 306 -40.48 4.73 1.58
C ALA A 306 -41.56 4.38 2.63
N THR A 307 -41.19 3.65 3.69
CA THR A 307 -42.12 3.34 4.79
C THR A 307 -42.52 4.58 5.60
N GLY A 308 -41.61 5.53 5.82
CA GLY A 308 -41.94 6.83 6.41
C GLY A 308 -42.99 7.60 5.59
N THR A 309 -42.87 7.62 4.26
CA THR A 309 -43.87 8.25 3.38
C THR A 309 -45.21 7.50 3.30
N ALA A 310 -45.27 6.22 3.67
CA ALA A 310 -46.54 5.47 3.70
C ALA A 310 -47.52 6.03 4.76
N GLY A 311 -47.02 6.65 5.83
CA GLY A 311 -47.86 7.39 6.79
C GLY A 311 -48.53 8.63 6.18
N LEU A 312 -47.89 9.27 5.19
CA LEU A 312 -48.40 10.47 4.50
C LEU A 312 -49.45 10.15 3.43
N ALA A 313 -49.58 8.89 3.01
CA ALA A 313 -50.65 8.45 2.11
C ALA A 313 -52.06 8.70 2.68
N LYS A 314 -52.20 8.76 4.02
CA LYS A 314 -53.45 9.15 4.71
C LYS A 314 -53.87 10.61 4.45
N PHE A 315 -52.97 11.45 3.94
CA PHE A 315 -53.21 12.87 3.63
C PHE A 315 -53.30 13.14 2.13
N GLY A 316 -53.50 12.11 1.29
CA GLY A 316 -53.64 12.25 -0.16
C GLY A 316 -52.33 12.51 -0.91
N ILE A 317 -51.19 12.50 -0.22
CA ILE A 317 -49.87 12.53 -0.85
C ILE A 317 -49.61 11.16 -1.46
N THR A 318 -49.36 11.11 -2.77
CA THR A 318 -49.08 9.85 -3.48
C THR A 318 -47.80 9.22 -2.92
N ALA A 319 -47.92 8.02 -2.36
CA ALA A 319 -46.76 7.30 -1.81
C ALA A 319 -45.75 7.03 -2.93
N ASN A 320 -44.46 7.29 -2.64
CA ASN A 320 -43.39 7.01 -3.58
C ASN A 320 -43.31 5.50 -3.85
N MET A 321 -43.59 5.08 -5.09
CA MET A 321 -43.41 3.68 -5.48
C MET A 321 -41.91 3.37 -5.56
N LEU A 322 -41.41 2.67 -4.54
CA LEU A 322 -40.07 2.09 -4.54
C LEU A 322 -40.11 0.76 -5.30
N LYS A 323 -39.36 0.66 -6.42
CA LYS A 323 -39.14 -0.64 -7.07
C LYS A 323 -38.22 -1.52 -6.20
N PRO A 324 -38.35 -2.87 -6.26
CA PRO A 324 -37.43 -3.76 -5.57
C PRO A 324 -35.97 -3.56 -6.02
N PHE A 325 -35.04 -3.56 -5.07
CA PHE A 325 -33.61 -3.63 -5.35
C PHE A 325 -33.23 -5.05 -5.82
N SER A 326 -32.14 -5.18 -6.57
CA SER A 326 -31.60 -6.46 -7.05
C SER A 326 -30.88 -7.19 -5.92
N THR A 327 -30.39 -8.40 -6.19
CA THR A 327 -29.30 -8.96 -5.39
C THR A 327 -27.99 -8.21 -5.70
N PRO A 328 -26.98 -8.23 -4.80
CA PRO A 328 -25.68 -7.60 -5.06
C PRO A 328 -24.97 -8.18 -6.30
N ASP A 329 -25.14 -9.49 -6.52
CA ASP A 329 -24.47 -10.24 -7.58
C ASP A 329 -25.21 -10.20 -8.95
N ASP A 330 -26.36 -9.51 -9.04
CA ASP A 330 -27.14 -9.42 -10.28
C ASP A 330 -26.35 -8.69 -11.38
N PRO A 331 -26.00 -9.35 -12.51
CA PRO A 331 -25.22 -8.75 -13.59
C PRO A 331 -25.95 -7.62 -14.34
N GLN A 332 -27.27 -7.51 -14.21
CA GLN A 332 -28.08 -6.42 -14.77
C GLN A 332 -28.47 -5.37 -13.73
N GLY A 333 -28.22 -5.66 -12.44
CA GLY A 333 -28.46 -4.77 -11.30
C GLY A 333 -27.16 -4.17 -10.76
N TYR A 334 -26.89 -4.38 -9.47
CA TYR A 334 -25.73 -3.80 -8.78
C TYR A 334 -24.36 -4.37 -9.26
N ALA A 335 -24.32 -5.64 -9.67
CA ALA A 335 -23.15 -6.30 -10.26
C ALA A 335 -21.82 -6.10 -9.50
N ASP A 336 -21.78 -6.42 -8.19
CA ASP A 336 -20.59 -6.23 -7.33
C ASP A 336 -19.42 -7.17 -7.67
N LYS A 337 -18.65 -6.79 -8.68
CA LYS A 337 -17.36 -7.42 -9.00
C LYS A 337 -16.27 -6.81 -8.13
N SER A 338 -16.09 -7.36 -6.93
CA SER A 338 -14.94 -7.01 -6.08
C SER A 338 -13.61 -7.34 -6.76
N ILE A 339 -12.58 -6.57 -6.41
CA ILE A 339 -11.20 -6.76 -6.84
C ILE A 339 -10.69 -8.14 -6.40
N SER A 340 -10.04 -8.88 -7.30
CA SER A 340 -9.51 -10.21 -6.97
C SER A 340 -8.17 -10.16 -6.23
N HIS A 341 -7.89 -11.21 -5.46
CA HIS A 341 -6.61 -11.37 -4.77
C HIS A 341 -5.42 -11.46 -5.75
N GLU A 342 -5.63 -11.97 -6.96
CA GLU A 342 -4.64 -11.96 -8.04
C GLU A 342 -4.31 -10.53 -8.47
N VAL A 343 -5.33 -9.68 -8.65
CA VAL A 343 -5.14 -8.27 -9.03
C VAL A 343 -4.43 -7.50 -7.91
N ILE A 344 -4.83 -7.66 -6.65
CA ILE A 344 -4.12 -7.07 -5.50
C ILE A 344 -2.63 -7.49 -5.50
N THR A 345 -2.34 -8.73 -5.86
CA THR A 345 -0.97 -9.24 -5.96
C THR A 345 -0.21 -8.66 -7.15
N GLU A 346 -0.81 -8.56 -8.34
CA GLU A 346 -0.23 -7.91 -9.53
C GLU A 346 0.12 -6.45 -9.24
N VAL A 347 -0.82 -5.69 -8.65
CA VAL A 347 -0.66 -4.29 -8.25
C VAL A 347 0.49 -4.11 -7.26
N PHE A 348 0.51 -4.91 -6.19
CA PHE A 348 1.55 -4.83 -5.16
C PHE A 348 2.94 -5.21 -5.69
N LEU A 349 3.03 -6.23 -6.54
CA LEU A 349 4.30 -6.65 -7.14
C LEU A 349 4.85 -5.63 -8.14
N ASP A 350 4.00 -5.01 -8.97
CA ASP A 350 4.41 -3.94 -9.88
C ASP A 350 4.89 -2.70 -9.11
N PHE A 351 4.16 -2.27 -8.07
CA PHE A 351 4.60 -1.22 -7.15
C PHE A 351 5.96 -1.54 -6.51
N SER A 352 6.09 -2.75 -5.98
CA SER A 352 7.31 -3.20 -5.29
C SER A 352 8.52 -3.23 -6.24
N GLY A 353 8.35 -3.79 -7.45
CA GLY A 353 9.40 -3.87 -8.46
C GLY A 353 9.81 -2.49 -9.00
N ARG A 354 8.86 -1.58 -9.24
CA ARG A 354 9.16 -0.22 -9.74
C ARG A 354 9.81 0.69 -8.69
N THR A 355 9.52 0.48 -7.40
CA THR A 355 9.94 1.43 -6.34
C THR A 355 10.69 0.74 -5.20
N ARG A 356 10.01 -0.10 -4.41
CA ARG A 356 10.56 -0.71 -3.19
C ARG A 356 11.84 -1.51 -3.40
N GLN A 357 11.99 -2.20 -4.53
CA GLN A 357 13.20 -2.96 -4.82
C GLN A 357 14.43 -2.04 -4.95
N ALA A 358 14.38 -1.02 -5.81
CA ALA A 358 15.49 -0.07 -5.96
C ALA A 358 15.74 0.73 -4.67
N GLU A 359 14.68 1.20 -4.00
CA GLU A 359 14.76 1.92 -2.72
C GLU A 359 15.47 1.12 -1.63
N SER A 360 15.00 -0.11 -1.38
CA SER A 360 15.54 -0.95 -0.32
C SER A 360 16.99 -1.32 -0.61
N GLN A 361 17.37 -1.57 -1.86
CA GLN A 361 18.77 -1.82 -2.21
C GLN A 361 19.66 -0.59 -1.97
N LEU A 362 19.26 0.61 -2.42
CA LEU A 362 20.01 1.85 -2.17
C LEU A 362 20.14 2.13 -0.67
N TYR A 363 19.05 2.00 0.08
CA TYR A 363 19.04 2.13 1.53
C TYR A 363 19.99 1.13 2.20
N LEU A 364 19.90 -0.17 1.88
CA LEU A 364 20.73 -1.21 2.48
C LEU A 364 22.22 -0.98 2.21
N ARG A 365 22.59 -0.62 0.97
CA ARG A 365 23.99 -0.29 0.61
C ARG A 365 24.53 0.96 1.31
N SER A 366 23.65 1.87 1.77
CA SER A 366 24.06 3.07 2.54
C SER A 366 24.38 2.79 4.02
N LEU A 367 24.07 1.60 4.53
CA LEU A 367 24.26 1.26 5.95
C LEU A 367 25.66 0.70 6.22
N PRO A 368 26.44 1.27 7.15
CA PRO A 368 27.72 0.71 7.56
C PRO A 368 27.55 -0.48 8.52
N THR A 369 28.59 -1.30 8.64
CA THR A 369 28.65 -2.45 9.54
C THR A 369 30.05 -2.56 10.13
N ARG A 370 30.18 -2.52 11.47
CA ARG A 370 31.43 -2.84 12.18
C ARG A 370 31.35 -4.17 12.91
N CYS A 371 30.17 -4.53 13.44
CA CYS A 371 29.88 -5.88 13.91
C CYS A 371 28.61 -6.38 13.20
N GLY A 372 28.73 -7.46 12.44
CA GLY A 372 27.58 -8.15 11.86
C GLY A 372 27.01 -9.19 12.81
N SER A 373 25.71 -9.40 12.80
CA SER A 373 25.09 -10.66 13.22
C SER A 373 24.45 -11.30 11.98
N ILE A 374 24.66 -12.60 11.78
CA ILE A 374 24.26 -13.38 10.59
C ILE A 374 23.43 -14.58 11.05
N ASP A 375 22.23 -14.72 10.49
CA ASP A 375 21.39 -15.92 10.63
C ASP A 375 20.84 -16.39 9.28
N SER A 376 20.66 -17.71 9.18
CA SER A 376 20.01 -18.41 8.06
C SER A 376 18.64 -18.93 8.50
N THR A 377 17.68 -18.01 8.64
CA THR A 377 16.31 -18.30 9.07
C THR A 377 15.46 -18.87 7.92
N PHE A 378 14.26 -19.37 8.24
CA PHE A 378 13.22 -19.77 7.28
C PHE A 378 13.66 -20.75 6.18
N LYS A 379 13.49 -22.05 6.41
CA LYS A 379 13.46 -23.08 5.34
C LYS A 379 12.22 -22.96 4.43
N SER A 380 11.78 -21.74 4.11
CA SER A 380 10.61 -21.43 3.26
C SER A 380 10.81 -21.97 1.85
N ALA A 381 12.03 -21.93 1.34
CA ALA A 381 12.40 -22.55 0.08
C ALA A 381 12.13 -24.07 0.08
N SER A 382 12.41 -24.77 1.19
CA SER A 382 12.13 -26.23 1.31
C SER A 382 10.64 -26.60 1.43
N LYS A 383 9.76 -25.60 1.48
CA LYS A 383 8.30 -25.80 1.34
C LYS A 383 7.86 -25.74 -0.12
N ALA A 384 8.65 -25.16 -1.02
CA ALA A 384 8.41 -25.25 -2.45
C ALA A 384 8.73 -26.69 -2.92
N THR A 385 7.73 -27.36 -3.46
CA THR A 385 7.90 -28.69 -4.06
C THR A 385 7.62 -28.60 -5.55
N ILE A 386 8.58 -29.03 -6.37
CA ILE A 386 8.34 -29.24 -7.79
C ILE A 386 7.62 -30.58 -7.92
N THR A 387 6.61 -30.65 -8.79
CA THR A 387 5.89 -31.89 -9.09
C THR A 387 6.16 -32.23 -10.56
N ASP A 388 6.74 -33.41 -10.82
CA ASP A 388 7.01 -33.87 -12.19
C ASP A 388 5.74 -34.38 -12.89
N SER A 389 5.86 -34.74 -14.17
CA SER A 389 4.78 -35.33 -14.97
C SER A 389 4.25 -36.67 -14.45
N HIS A 390 4.92 -37.28 -13.48
CA HIS A 390 4.54 -38.52 -12.81
C HIS A 390 4.02 -38.28 -11.38
N CYS A 391 3.69 -37.02 -11.04
CA CYS A 391 3.25 -36.57 -9.72
C CYS A 391 4.29 -36.79 -8.59
N ARG A 392 5.55 -37.07 -8.91
CA ARG A 392 6.63 -37.16 -7.91
C ARG A 392 7.00 -35.75 -7.45
N ARG A 393 7.10 -35.56 -6.14
CA ARG A 393 7.43 -34.28 -5.51
C ARG A 393 8.91 -34.26 -5.13
N SER A 394 9.65 -33.27 -5.61
CA SER A 394 11.04 -33.01 -5.23
C SER A 394 11.20 -31.64 -4.59
N LYS A 395 12.28 -31.45 -3.84
CA LYS A 395 12.61 -30.22 -3.09
C LYS A 395 13.97 -29.68 -3.53
N GLU A 396 13.99 -29.03 -4.68
CA GLU A 396 15.24 -28.48 -5.26
C GLU A 396 15.83 -27.34 -4.41
N LEU A 397 14.99 -26.59 -3.68
CA LEU A 397 15.44 -25.48 -2.85
C LEU A 397 15.56 -25.93 -1.40
N ARG A 398 16.78 -26.27 -0.95
CA ARG A 398 17.07 -26.67 0.44
C ARG A 398 17.45 -25.50 1.37
N GLY A 399 17.59 -24.29 0.82
CA GLY A 399 18.01 -23.07 1.50
C GLY A 399 16.91 -22.29 2.25
N GLY A 400 17.24 -21.05 2.59
CA GLY A 400 16.40 -20.15 3.38
C GLY A 400 16.77 -18.68 3.27
N ILE A 401 16.21 -17.84 4.14
CA ILE A 401 16.53 -16.41 4.21
C ILE A 401 17.81 -16.25 5.03
N LEU A 402 18.93 -16.06 4.34
CA LEU A 402 20.16 -15.58 4.94
C LEU A 402 20.01 -14.07 5.16
N SER A 403 20.12 -13.61 6.40
CA SER A 403 20.01 -12.20 6.75
C SER A 403 21.13 -11.74 7.66
N MET A 404 21.42 -10.44 7.61
CA MET A 404 22.49 -9.80 8.35
C MET A 404 22.02 -8.48 8.93
N ILE A 405 22.29 -8.26 10.22
CA ILE A 405 22.10 -6.98 10.90
C ILE A 405 23.46 -6.41 11.37
N ASN A 406 23.55 -5.08 11.54
CA ASN A 406 24.73 -4.43 12.13
C ASN A 406 24.59 -4.18 13.64
N GLU A 407 25.62 -3.59 14.24
CA GLU A 407 25.68 -3.21 15.67
C GLU A 407 24.61 -2.20 16.12
N LYS A 408 23.88 -1.60 15.17
CA LYS A 408 22.73 -0.70 15.42
C LYS A 408 21.38 -1.42 15.32
N GLY A 409 21.37 -2.74 15.08
CA GLY A 409 20.16 -3.53 14.90
C GLY A 409 19.40 -3.24 13.59
N LYS A 410 20.05 -2.61 12.60
CA LYS A 410 19.47 -2.40 11.27
C LYS A 410 19.87 -3.58 10.37
N ILE A 411 18.93 -4.07 9.56
CA ILE A 411 19.22 -5.05 8.49
C ILE A 411 20.14 -4.37 7.48
N VAL A 412 21.25 -5.01 7.13
CA VAL A 412 22.28 -4.48 6.21
C VAL A 412 22.45 -5.33 4.96
N ALA A 413 22.14 -6.63 5.03
CA ALA A 413 22.04 -7.51 3.87
C ALA A 413 21.00 -8.61 4.12
N TRP A 414 20.42 -9.12 3.01
CA TRP A 414 19.57 -10.31 3.04
C TRP A 414 19.52 -10.95 1.65
N ARG A 415 19.36 -12.27 1.63
CA ARG A 415 19.31 -13.10 0.43
C ARG A 415 18.42 -14.31 0.66
N LEU A 416 17.59 -14.66 -0.32
CA LEU A 416 16.91 -15.95 -0.33
C LEU A 416 17.84 -16.97 -1.01
N CYS A 417 18.54 -17.75 -0.19
CA CYS A 417 19.48 -18.77 -0.63
C CYS A 417 18.76 -19.99 -1.19
N GLN A 418 19.32 -20.59 -2.24
CA GLN A 418 18.77 -21.79 -2.85
C GLN A 418 19.19 -23.06 -2.09
N THR A 419 20.37 -23.03 -1.49
CA THR A 419 20.99 -24.14 -0.75
C THR A 419 21.36 -23.69 0.67
N LYS A 420 22.16 -24.50 1.37
CA LYS A 420 22.80 -24.13 2.65
C LYS A 420 24.33 -23.98 2.50
N ALA A 421 24.82 -23.82 1.28
CA ALA A 421 26.25 -23.81 1.01
C ALA A 421 26.94 -22.57 1.56
N ASN A 422 28.12 -22.76 2.15
CA ASN A 422 29.00 -21.67 2.61
C ASN A 422 29.39 -20.69 1.46
N ALA A 423 29.28 -21.11 0.19
CA ALA A 423 29.47 -20.24 -0.97
C ALA A 423 28.47 -19.08 -0.99
N GLU A 424 27.17 -19.32 -0.76
CA GLU A 424 26.14 -18.27 -0.79
C GLU A 424 26.35 -17.22 0.32
N ILE A 425 26.92 -17.65 1.45
CA ILE A 425 27.32 -16.82 2.58
C ILE A 425 28.58 -16.00 2.24
N THR A 426 29.55 -16.63 1.59
CA THR A 426 30.79 -15.96 1.13
C THR A 426 30.45 -14.86 0.11
N GLU A 427 29.59 -15.15 -0.86
CA GLU A 427 29.09 -14.18 -1.86
C GLU A 427 28.39 -12.97 -1.19
N LEU A 428 27.52 -13.21 -0.19
CA LEU A 428 26.88 -12.11 0.55
C LEU A 428 27.90 -11.25 1.31
N LEU A 429 28.90 -11.87 1.94
CA LEU A 429 29.92 -11.15 2.70
C LEU A 429 30.94 -10.43 1.81
N MET A 430 31.24 -10.94 0.61
CA MET A 430 32.04 -10.22 -0.39
C MET A 430 31.36 -8.92 -0.83
N GLY A 431 30.03 -8.93 -0.97
CA GLY A 431 29.26 -7.71 -1.19
C GLY A 431 29.40 -6.69 -0.06
N ILE A 432 29.32 -7.16 1.20
CA ILE A 432 29.52 -6.33 2.39
C ILE A 432 30.95 -5.75 2.46
N ARG A 433 31.97 -6.50 2.02
CA ARG A 433 33.38 -6.06 2.01
C ARG A 433 33.62 -4.83 1.14
N CYS A 434 33.03 -4.77 -0.06
CA CYS A 434 33.22 -3.66 -1.00
C CYS A 434 32.59 -2.35 -0.51
N ARG A 435 31.66 -2.41 0.44
CA ARG A 435 30.87 -1.28 0.92
C ARG A 435 31.68 -0.30 1.80
N PRO A 436 32.42 -0.71 2.86
CA PRO A 436 33.33 0.18 3.60
C PRO A 436 34.36 0.89 2.73
N GLU A 437 34.99 0.19 1.79
CA GLU A 437 35.96 0.77 0.84
C GLU A 437 35.32 1.92 0.04
N SER A 438 34.12 1.67 -0.49
CA SER A 438 33.32 2.67 -1.23
C SER A 438 32.83 3.85 -0.36
N MET A 439 32.80 3.70 0.97
CA MET A 439 32.33 4.72 1.92
C MET A 439 33.48 5.42 2.67
N GLY A 440 34.73 5.00 2.51
CA GLY A 440 35.86 5.49 3.32
C GLY A 440 35.75 5.08 4.80
N LEU A 441 35.16 3.92 5.08
CA LEU A 441 34.89 3.42 6.43
C LEU A 441 35.75 2.19 6.77
N PRO A 442 35.99 1.90 8.06
CA PRO A 442 36.71 0.70 8.48
C PRO A 442 35.95 -0.58 8.12
N MET A 443 36.68 -1.65 7.86
CA MET A 443 36.14 -2.99 7.61
C MET A 443 35.37 -3.53 8.82
N PRO A 444 34.45 -4.50 8.63
CA PRO A 444 33.83 -5.22 9.73
C PRO A 444 34.88 -5.96 10.56
N GLU A 445 34.79 -5.81 11.88
CA GLU A 445 35.79 -6.33 12.83
C GLU A 445 35.34 -7.66 13.45
N MET A 446 34.03 -7.95 13.47
CA MET A 446 33.44 -9.14 14.07
C MET A 446 32.16 -9.60 13.33
N MET A 447 31.93 -10.92 13.29
CA MET A 447 30.73 -11.58 12.76
C MET A 447 30.15 -12.57 13.76
N VAL A 448 28.98 -12.23 14.33
CA VAL A 448 28.22 -13.06 15.28
C VAL A 448 27.29 -14.00 14.53
N THR A 449 27.28 -15.28 14.87
CA THR A 449 26.42 -16.28 14.23
C THR A 449 26.20 -17.50 15.13
N ASP A 450 25.04 -18.15 14.98
CA ASP A 450 24.67 -19.34 15.75
C ASP A 450 25.60 -20.56 15.47
N ASN A 451 26.13 -20.69 14.25
CA ASN A 451 26.92 -21.86 13.81
C ASN A 451 28.39 -21.52 13.50
N CYS A 452 29.02 -20.64 14.31
CA CYS A 452 30.33 -20.02 14.01
C CYS A 452 31.40 -20.99 13.44
N CYS A 453 31.57 -22.19 13.99
CA CYS A 453 32.55 -23.17 13.49
C CYS A 453 32.32 -23.62 12.03
N GLN A 454 31.06 -23.68 11.56
CA GLN A 454 30.71 -24.06 10.19
C GLN A 454 30.90 -22.89 9.21
N VAL A 455 30.46 -21.70 9.60
CA VAL A 455 30.50 -20.48 8.77
C VAL A 455 31.85 -19.76 8.80
N ARG A 456 32.72 -20.06 9.77
CA ARG A 456 34.04 -19.45 9.93
C ARG A 456 34.86 -19.36 8.65
N ARG A 457 34.95 -20.44 7.86
CA ARG A 457 35.68 -20.42 6.57
C ARG A 457 35.08 -19.45 5.55
N ALA A 458 33.76 -19.26 5.54
CA ALA A 458 33.09 -18.30 4.67
C ALA A 458 33.38 -16.85 5.11
N VAL A 459 33.38 -16.60 6.42
CA VAL A 459 33.75 -15.31 7.01
C VAL A 459 35.22 -14.99 6.74
N GLU A 460 36.14 -15.90 7.08
CA GLU A 460 37.60 -15.72 6.89
C GLU A 460 37.97 -15.56 5.39
N SER A 461 37.24 -16.19 4.48
CA SER A 461 37.41 -16.05 3.02
C SER A 461 36.99 -14.65 2.51
N ALA A 462 35.85 -14.14 2.96
CA ALA A 462 35.35 -12.83 2.52
C ALA A 462 36.01 -11.66 3.27
N LEU A 463 36.23 -11.81 4.57
CA LEU A 463 36.65 -10.78 5.53
C LEU A 463 37.76 -11.34 6.44
N PRO A 464 39.02 -11.44 5.95
CA PRO A 464 40.11 -12.11 6.67
C PRO A 464 40.46 -11.51 8.04
N GLU A 465 40.13 -10.23 8.26
CA GLU A 465 40.41 -9.52 9.51
C GLU A 465 39.26 -9.61 10.55
N ALA A 466 38.10 -10.17 10.17
CA ALA A 466 36.90 -10.21 11.00
C ALA A 466 36.82 -11.49 11.86
N ASP A 467 36.58 -11.34 13.16
CA ASP A 467 36.46 -12.48 14.06
C ASP A 467 35.09 -13.18 13.90
N CYS A 468 35.08 -14.46 13.53
CA CYS A 468 33.85 -15.27 13.49
C CYS A 468 33.52 -15.86 14.88
N ILE A 469 32.47 -15.32 15.51
CA ILE A 469 32.12 -15.50 16.93
C ILE A 469 30.70 -16.07 17.10
N LEU A 470 30.49 -16.80 18.20
CA LEU A 470 29.25 -17.51 18.53
C LEU A 470 28.22 -16.57 19.17
N ASP A 471 26.96 -16.68 18.76
CA ASP A 471 25.83 -16.07 19.48
C ASP A 471 25.54 -16.80 20.80
N ILE A 472 25.49 -16.06 21.92
CA ILE A 472 25.11 -16.59 23.23
C ILE A 472 23.62 -17.00 23.26
N CYS A 473 22.76 -16.33 22.50
CA CYS A 473 21.31 -16.58 22.50
C CYS A 473 20.91 -17.94 21.91
N CYS A 474 21.84 -18.77 21.41
CA CYS A 474 21.57 -20.18 21.05
C CYS A 474 22.07 -21.21 22.08
N GLY A 475 22.84 -20.81 23.09
CA GLY A 475 23.36 -21.74 24.11
C GLY A 475 22.31 -22.24 25.12
N HIS A 476 21.13 -21.62 25.18
CA HIS A 476 20.02 -21.90 26.09
C HIS A 476 18.71 -21.73 25.28
N PRO A 477 17.75 -22.70 25.23
CA PRO A 477 17.16 -23.29 26.44
C PRO A 477 16.59 -24.74 26.36
N GLN A 478 16.74 -25.50 25.26
CA GLN A 478 15.81 -26.61 24.98
C GLN A 478 16.03 -27.92 25.77
N PHE A 479 17.25 -28.26 26.20
CA PHE A 479 17.53 -29.53 26.90
C PHE A 479 17.16 -29.55 28.38
N TRP A 480 16.87 -28.39 28.99
CA TRP A 480 16.82 -28.23 30.45
C TRP A 480 15.42 -28.08 31.04
N LYS A 481 14.38 -27.94 30.18
CA LYS A 481 13.00 -27.56 30.54
C LYS A 481 12.26 -28.47 31.55
N LYS A 482 12.85 -29.59 32.00
CA LYS A 482 12.23 -30.57 32.91
C LYS A 482 12.95 -30.76 34.26
N HIS A 483 14.00 -29.99 34.59
CA HIS A 483 14.73 -30.14 35.86
C HIS A 483 14.54 -28.95 36.82
N THR A 484 14.31 -29.25 38.10
CA THR A 484 14.17 -28.29 39.24
C THR A 484 15.28 -27.25 39.36
N TYR A 485 16.48 -27.50 38.81
CA TYR A 485 17.64 -26.61 38.90
C TYR A 485 17.93 -25.81 37.63
N HIS A 486 17.14 -25.96 36.55
CA HIS A 486 17.39 -25.35 35.24
C HIS A 486 17.74 -23.85 35.33
N ALA A 487 16.97 -23.06 36.08
CA ALA A 487 17.19 -21.62 36.18
C ALA A 487 18.56 -21.28 36.81
N ALA A 488 18.97 -22.04 37.82
CA ALA A 488 20.26 -21.85 38.51
C ALA A 488 21.44 -22.33 37.65
N VAL A 489 21.31 -23.47 36.97
CA VAL A 489 22.30 -23.99 36.02
C VAL A 489 22.53 -23.01 34.87
N ALA A 490 21.45 -22.51 34.27
CA ALA A 490 21.51 -21.51 33.20
C ALA A 490 22.10 -20.17 33.70
N ALA A 491 21.80 -19.75 34.93
CA ALA A 491 22.40 -18.57 35.52
C ALA A 491 23.92 -18.71 35.70
N ASP A 492 24.38 -19.84 36.23
CA ASP A 492 25.80 -20.16 36.40
C ASP A 492 26.54 -20.22 35.05
N ILE A 493 26.02 -20.97 34.06
CA ILE A 493 26.63 -21.05 32.71
C ILE A 493 26.68 -19.66 32.06
N THR A 494 25.61 -18.87 32.16
CA THR A 494 25.62 -17.50 31.63
C THR A 494 26.67 -16.63 32.33
N SER A 495 26.85 -16.76 33.66
CA SER A 495 27.85 -16.00 34.43
C SER A 495 29.30 -16.50 34.24
N ALA A 496 29.47 -17.72 33.73
CA ALA A 496 30.75 -18.25 33.31
C ALA A 496 31.24 -17.60 32.01
N VAL A 497 30.32 -17.28 31.08
CA VAL A 497 30.65 -16.63 29.80
C VAL A 497 30.66 -15.10 29.93
N LEU A 498 29.67 -14.52 30.62
CA LEU A 498 29.47 -13.07 30.73
C LEU A 498 29.94 -12.51 32.08
N LYS A 499 30.72 -11.42 32.04
CA LYS A 499 30.95 -10.50 33.16
C LYS A 499 29.66 -9.79 33.54
N LYS A 500 28.91 -9.37 32.53
CA LYS A 500 27.70 -8.55 32.65
C LYS A 500 26.77 -8.83 31.48
N ARG A 501 25.49 -9.01 31.76
CA ARG A 501 24.45 -9.16 30.73
C ARG A 501 24.13 -7.80 30.11
N SER A 502 23.68 -7.81 28.85
CA SER A 502 23.14 -6.59 28.23
C SER A 502 21.89 -6.14 28.99
N VAL A 503 21.76 -4.83 29.14
CA VAL A 503 20.64 -4.13 29.78
C VAL A 503 20.27 -2.96 28.86
N LYS A 504 19.04 -2.41 28.96
CA LYS A 504 18.55 -1.34 28.07
C LYS A 504 19.53 -0.15 28.02
N GLY A 505 20.31 -0.04 26.94
CA GLY A 505 21.32 1.01 26.73
C GLY A 505 22.77 0.64 27.12
N SER A 506 23.06 -0.61 27.46
CA SER A 506 24.42 -1.11 27.76
C SER A 506 24.63 -2.50 27.16
N GLY A 507 25.73 -2.69 26.44
CA GLY A 507 26.13 -3.98 25.88
C GLY A 507 26.46 -5.03 26.94
N ALA A 508 26.57 -6.29 26.51
CA ALA A 508 27.08 -7.37 27.34
C ALA A 508 28.61 -7.33 27.41
N GLU A 509 29.17 -7.62 28.58
CA GLU A 509 30.62 -7.70 28.81
C GLU A 509 31.01 -9.16 29.06
N TYR A 510 32.15 -9.57 28.51
CA TYR A 510 32.56 -10.97 28.37
C TYR A 510 33.88 -11.23 29.15
N TRP A 511 33.98 -12.42 29.76
CA TRP A 511 35.25 -12.90 30.31
C TRP A 511 36.25 -13.20 29.17
N SER A 512 37.55 -13.17 29.44
CA SER A 512 38.56 -13.67 28.47
C SER A 512 38.38 -15.16 28.23
N LYS A 513 38.92 -15.67 27.13
CA LYS A 513 38.87 -17.11 26.81
C LYS A 513 39.23 -18.02 27.99
N GLU A 514 40.33 -17.73 28.68
CA GLU A 514 40.87 -18.54 29.78
C GLU A 514 39.95 -18.47 31.02
N GLU A 515 39.45 -17.28 31.33
CA GLU A 515 38.48 -17.07 32.40
C GLU A 515 37.15 -17.79 32.11
N GLN A 516 36.68 -17.77 30.85
CA GLN A 516 35.48 -18.48 30.43
C GLN A 516 35.64 -20.00 30.61
N GLU A 517 36.78 -20.55 30.22
CA GLU A 517 37.08 -21.99 30.33
C GLU A 517 37.07 -22.43 31.80
N GLN A 518 37.84 -21.75 32.65
CA GLN A 518 37.91 -22.03 34.08
C GLN A 518 36.54 -21.93 34.76
N ARG A 519 35.75 -20.90 34.43
CA ARG A 519 34.41 -20.71 35.02
C ARG A 519 33.40 -21.74 34.54
N LEU A 520 33.47 -22.16 33.27
CA LEU A 520 32.55 -23.12 32.70
C LEU A 520 32.82 -24.54 33.23
N GLU A 521 34.08 -24.90 33.45
CA GLU A 521 34.46 -26.14 34.13
C GLU A 521 34.07 -26.13 35.62
N ALA A 522 34.26 -25.00 36.32
CA ALA A 522 33.82 -24.85 37.72
C ALA A 522 32.29 -24.95 37.86
N ALA A 523 31.54 -24.36 36.92
CA ALA A 523 30.08 -24.52 36.85
C ALA A 523 29.69 -25.98 36.58
N PHE A 524 30.39 -26.69 35.70
CA PHE A 524 30.13 -28.10 35.42
C PHE A 524 30.34 -28.97 36.68
N ALA A 525 31.47 -28.83 37.35
CA ALA A 525 31.80 -29.58 38.57
C ALA A 525 30.75 -29.38 39.67
N LYS A 526 30.40 -28.12 39.97
CA LYS A 526 29.35 -27.72 40.94
C LYS A 526 28.01 -28.42 40.73
N TRP A 527 27.63 -28.68 39.49
CA TRP A 527 26.37 -29.36 39.15
C TRP A 527 26.52 -30.88 38.95
N ALA A 528 27.74 -31.37 38.69
CA ALA A 528 28.06 -32.79 38.61
C ALA A 528 27.99 -33.47 39.99
N GLU A 529 28.43 -32.78 41.05
CA GLU A 529 28.29 -33.24 42.44
C GLU A 529 26.83 -33.56 42.85
N LYS A 530 25.84 -32.95 42.17
CA LYS A 530 24.41 -33.19 42.44
C LYS A 530 23.83 -34.40 41.69
N GLY A 531 24.61 -35.09 40.87
CA GLY A 531 24.32 -36.38 40.22
C GLY A 531 23.14 -36.45 39.23
N THR A 532 22.25 -35.45 39.22
CA THR A 532 20.95 -35.49 38.55
C THR A 532 20.83 -34.52 37.37
N VAL A 533 21.71 -33.53 37.29
CA VAL A 533 21.61 -32.42 36.33
C VAL A 533 22.15 -32.78 34.94
N TRP A 534 23.26 -33.52 34.86
CA TRP A 534 23.92 -33.85 33.59
C TRP A 534 23.46 -35.22 33.06
N SER A 535 22.38 -35.22 32.26
CA SER A 535 22.07 -36.34 31.36
C SER A 535 23.15 -36.51 30.28
N ALA A 536 23.19 -37.63 29.57
CA ALA A 536 24.16 -37.87 28.50
C ALA A 536 24.13 -36.77 27.40
N ALA A 537 22.93 -36.32 27.00
CA ALA A 537 22.76 -35.21 26.06
C ALA A 537 23.27 -33.87 26.65
N ALA A 538 22.99 -33.61 27.93
CA ALA A 538 23.46 -32.44 28.65
C ALA A 538 25.00 -32.39 28.78
N MET A 539 25.65 -33.54 29.00
CA MET A 539 27.12 -33.66 29.00
C MET A 539 27.71 -33.33 27.63
N GLN A 540 27.09 -33.82 26.55
CA GLN A 540 27.55 -33.54 25.19
C GLN A 540 27.40 -32.05 24.85
N VAL A 541 26.27 -31.41 25.19
CA VAL A 541 26.08 -29.96 25.04
C VAL A 541 27.13 -29.16 25.82
N HIS A 542 27.46 -29.55 27.06
CA HIS A 542 28.54 -28.89 27.81
C HIS A 542 29.91 -29.06 27.13
N LYS A 543 30.24 -30.27 26.66
CA LYS A 543 31.48 -30.56 25.93
C LYS A 543 31.60 -29.69 24.67
N ASP A 544 30.52 -29.51 23.93
CA ASP A 544 30.52 -28.68 22.73
C ASP A 544 30.61 -27.18 23.06
N GLN A 545 29.95 -26.71 24.11
CA GLN A 545 30.14 -25.34 24.63
C GLN A 545 31.60 -25.10 25.05
N LEU A 546 32.22 -26.04 25.77
CA LEU A 546 33.62 -25.97 26.18
C LEU A 546 34.57 -25.99 24.98
N ASN A 547 34.26 -26.76 23.94
CA ASN A 547 34.99 -26.75 22.66
C ASN A 547 34.89 -25.39 21.96
N HIS A 548 33.75 -24.69 22.03
CA HIS A 548 33.60 -23.33 21.51
C HIS A 548 34.40 -22.30 22.32
N VAL A 549 34.41 -22.40 23.65
CA VAL A 549 35.26 -21.56 24.51
C VAL A 549 36.74 -21.77 24.19
N ARG A 550 37.21 -23.03 24.14
CA ARG A 550 38.60 -23.39 23.78
C ARG A 550 39.06 -22.89 22.42
N LYS A 551 38.13 -22.68 21.48
CA LYS A 551 38.37 -22.08 20.16
C LYS A 551 38.29 -20.54 20.14
N GLY A 552 38.01 -19.90 21.27
CA GLY A 552 37.81 -18.45 21.37
C GLY A 552 36.48 -17.95 20.78
N CYS A 553 35.54 -18.84 20.44
CA CYS A 553 34.30 -18.45 19.75
C CYS A 553 33.40 -17.51 20.58
N LEU A 554 33.54 -17.54 21.91
CA LEU A 554 32.76 -16.71 22.83
C LEU A 554 33.55 -15.52 23.39
N GLU A 555 34.81 -15.35 22.99
CA GLU A 555 35.57 -14.12 23.26
C GLU A 555 35.07 -12.98 22.34
N ARG A 556 35.42 -11.74 22.67
CA ARG A 556 35.04 -10.54 21.93
C ARG A 556 36.22 -9.58 21.85
N ARG A 557 36.72 -9.33 20.63
CA ARG A 557 37.75 -8.29 20.35
C ARG A 557 37.28 -6.89 20.76
N ARG A 558 36.00 -6.59 20.55
CA ARG A 558 35.34 -5.32 20.92
C ARG A 558 34.17 -5.62 21.86
N GLN A 559 34.05 -4.87 22.96
CA GLN A 559 32.92 -4.95 23.91
C GLN A 559 32.20 -3.60 24.09
N ASP A 560 32.70 -2.54 23.44
CA ASP A 560 32.11 -1.20 23.39
C ASP A 560 30.93 -1.09 22.40
N ILE A 561 30.78 -2.07 21.50
CA ILE A 561 29.67 -2.16 20.53
C ILE A 561 28.78 -3.39 20.81
N PRO A 562 27.46 -3.31 20.53
CA PRO A 562 26.56 -4.46 20.65
C PRO A 562 27.00 -5.63 19.74
N SER A 563 27.32 -6.76 20.36
CA SER A 563 27.78 -8.00 19.70
C SER A 563 27.21 -9.26 20.38
N ASP A 564 26.00 -9.15 20.94
CA ASP A 564 25.36 -10.22 21.73
C ASP A 564 24.41 -11.12 20.93
N GLY A 565 24.31 -10.91 19.60
CA GLY A 565 23.56 -11.73 18.64
C GLY A 565 22.02 -11.63 18.74
N SER A 566 21.51 -11.48 19.97
CA SER A 566 20.09 -11.43 20.35
C SER A 566 19.18 -10.62 19.43
N HIS A 567 19.69 -9.50 18.91
CA HIS A 567 18.99 -8.59 18.01
C HIS A 567 18.48 -9.26 16.72
N ILE A 568 19.19 -10.25 16.15
CA ILE A 568 18.77 -10.85 14.88
C ILE A 568 17.53 -11.74 15.07
N LYS A 569 17.43 -12.46 16.19
CA LYS A 569 16.26 -13.27 16.55
C LYS A 569 15.01 -12.42 16.77
N GLY A 570 15.19 -11.18 17.23
CA GLY A 570 14.15 -10.15 17.24
C GLY A 570 13.68 -9.79 15.83
N SER A 571 14.60 -9.64 14.88
CA SER A 571 14.28 -9.32 13.48
C SER A 571 13.44 -10.41 12.79
N HIS A 572 13.57 -11.69 13.17
CA HIS A 572 12.78 -12.78 12.57
C HIS A 572 11.28 -12.65 12.87
N LYS A 573 10.91 -12.00 13.99
CA LYS A 573 9.52 -11.62 14.25
C LYS A 573 9.03 -10.55 13.27
N GLY A 574 9.89 -9.60 12.91
CA GLY A 574 9.63 -8.60 11.86
C GLY A 574 9.66 -9.16 10.43
N TRP A 575 10.37 -10.26 10.16
CA TRP A 575 10.25 -10.99 8.90
C TRP A 575 8.93 -11.77 8.79
N ASN A 576 8.37 -12.24 9.91
CA ASN A 576 7.01 -12.80 9.96
C ASN A 576 5.91 -11.71 9.90
N ALA A 577 6.18 -10.54 10.44
CA ALA A 577 5.28 -9.39 10.43
C ALA A 577 5.91 -8.24 9.61
N VAL A 578 5.78 -8.30 8.28
CA VAL A 578 6.40 -7.35 7.32
C VAL A 578 5.67 -5.98 7.29
N VAL A 579 5.32 -5.46 8.46
CA VAL A 579 5.10 -4.03 8.74
C VAL A 579 5.54 -3.74 10.18
N ALA A 580 6.74 -3.19 10.36
CA ALA A 580 7.07 -2.40 11.53
C ALA A 580 8.31 -1.53 11.26
N HIS A 581 8.17 -0.21 11.47
CA HIS A 581 9.34 0.65 11.66
C HIS A 581 10.17 0.14 12.84
N SER A 582 11.44 -0.18 12.61
CA SER A 582 12.43 -0.33 13.69
C SER A 582 12.83 1.06 14.21
N GLY A 583 11.87 1.70 14.89
CA GLY A 583 12.04 2.91 15.67
C GLY A 583 13.03 2.67 16.80
N GLY A 584 14.29 2.99 16.54
CA GLY A 584 15.42 2.73 17.43
C GLY A 584 16.47 3.81 17.22
N SER A 585 16.37 4.88 18.01
CA SER A 585 17.26 6.04 17.87
C SER A 585 18.70 5.69 18.27
N ARG A 586 19.64 5.86 17.35
CA ARG A 586 20.93 6.56 17.56
C ARG A 586 21.76 6.56 16.27
N LEU A 587 22.13 7.76 15.81
CA LEU A 587 22.93 7.99 14.58
C LEU A 587 22.28 7.36 13.34
N GLU A 588 21.09 7.86 13.01
CA GLU A 588 20.55 7.81 11.65
C GLU A 588 21.36 8.74 10.74
N SER A 589 21.44 8.44 9.44
CA SER A 589 22.07 9.37 8.49
C SER A 589 21.21 10.65 8.37
N PRO A 590 21.80 11.81 7.98
CA PRO A 590 21.02 13.03 7.79
C PRO A 590 19.82 12.85 6.85
N PHE A 591 19.97 12.04 5.78
CA PHE A 591 18.86 11.66 4.90
C PHE A 591 17.74 10.92 5.64
N LEU A 592 18.07 9.91 6.45
CA LEU A 592 17.07 9.14 7.20
C LEU A 592 16.36 9.98 8.27
N ALA A 593 17.08 10.89 8.92
CA ALA A 593 16.47 11.87 9.82
C ALA A 593 15.49 12.80 9.08
N SER A 594 15.80 13.20 7.83
CA SER A 594 14.88 13.97 6.98
C SER A 594 13.69 13.15 6.46
N ALA A 595 13.85 11.83 6.34
CA ALA A 595 12.80 10.90 5.92
C ALA A 595 11.86 10.47 7.06
N HIS A 596 12.00 11.01 8.27
CA HIS A 596 11.24 10.59 9.46
C HIS A 596 9.72 10.58 9.23
N GLY A 597 9.09 9.41 9.38
CA GLY A 597 7.66 9.20 9.16
C GLY A 597 7.26 8.97 7.69
N SER A 598 8.16 9.17 6.73
CA SER A 598 7.97 8.74 5.35
C SER A 598 8.55 7.34 5.15
N HIS A 599 7.69 6.42 4.76
CA HIS A 599 8.15 5.11 4.30
C HIS A 599 8.51 5.11 2.79
N HIS A 600 8.34 6.22 2.06
CA HIS A 600 8.65 6.37 0.62
C HIS A 600 10.02 7.02 0.38
N ILE A 601 11.08 6.21 0.38
CA ILE A 601 12.46 6.70 0.27
C ILE A 601 12.77 7.36 -1.08
N SER A 602 12.22 6.89 -2.21
CA SER A 602 12.44 7.57 -3.51
C SER A 602 11.76 8.93 -3.54
N LEU A 603 10.57 9.07 -2.94
CA LEU A 603 9.85 10.34 -2.91
C LEU A 603 10.65 11.39 -2.12
N VAL A 604 11.18 11.02 -0.95
CA VAL A 604 12.06 11.92 -0.17
C VAL A 604 13.33 12.26 -0.95
N SER A 605 13.94 11.28 -1.62
CA SER A 605 15.13 11.49 -2.47
C SER A 605 14.85 12.39 -3.68
N ALA A 606 13.68 12.25 -4.32
CA ALA A 606 13.25 13.07 -5.44
C ALA A 606 12.94 14.52 -5.01
N ILE A 607 12.26 14.70 -3.87
CA ILE A 607 12.02 16.03 -3.26
C ILE A 607 13.34 16.71 -2.92
N THR A 608 14.27 15.98 -2.30
CA THR A 608 15.63 16.45 -1.98
C THR A 608 16.37 16.88 -3.25
N SER A 609 16.36 16.03 -4.29
CA SER A 609 17.03 16.30 -5.57
C SER A 609 16.45 17.53 -6.26
N LEU A 610 15.12 17.70 -6.22
CA LEU A 610 14.43 18.86 -6.77
C LEU A 610 14.77 20.15 -6.00
N HIS A 611 14.70 20.12 -4.67
CA HIS A 611 15.08 21.25 -3.80
C HIS A 611 16.52 21.68 -4.04
N ASN A 612 17.47 20.73 -3.99
CA ASN A 612 18.88 20.98 -4.23
C ASN A 612 19.14 21.49 -5.66
N GLY A 613 18.39 21.01 -6.66
CA GLY A 613 18.43 21.52 -8.02
C GLY A 613 17.93 22.97 -8.14
N ILE A 614 16.83 23.31 -7.46
CA ILE A 614 16.29 24.68 -7.41
C ILE A 614 17.29 25.65 -6.77
N LEU A 615 17.93 25.26 -5.65
CA LEU A 615 18.96 26.07 -4.99
C LEU A 615 20.20 26.28 -5.89
N LYS A 616 20.70 25.21 -6.52
CA LYS A 616 21.83 25.29 -7.47
C LYS A 616 21.54 26.25 -8.64
N ASN A 617 20.30 26.29 -9.11
CA ASN A 617 19.87 27.17 -10.20
C ASN A 617 19.51 28.61 -9.75
N ASN A 618 19.29 28.85 -8.45
CA ASN A 618 18.88 30.14 -7.90
C ASN A 618 19.72 30.50 -6.66
N PRO A 619 21.04 30.75 -6.79
CA PRO A 619 21.94 31.00 -5.66
C PRO A 619 21.57 32.21 -4.79
N SER A 620 20.68 33.10 -5.28
CA SER A 620 20.12 34.23 -4.54
C SER A 620 19.03 33.87 -3.52
N SER A 621 18.68 32.58 -3.35
CA SER A 621 17.68 32.12 -2.38
C SER A 621 18.22 32.17 -0.95
N GLY A 622 18.16 33.36 -0.35
CA GLY A 622 18.84 33.71 0.90
C GLY A 622 18.64 32.74 2.07
N GLY A 623 19.72 32.03 2.41
CA GLY A 623 19.82 31.24 3.65
C GLY A 623 19.22 29.83 3.61
N LEU A 624 18.74 29.35 2.46
CA LEU A 624 18.27 27.96 2.34
C LEU A 624 19.43 26.99 2.11
N GLU A 625 19.55 25.99 2.99
CA GLU A 625 20.55 24.94 2.89
C GLU A 625 20.10 23.78 1.98
N CYS A 626 21.07 23.06 1.41
CA CYS A 626 20.80 21.82 0.68
C CYS A 626 20.30 20.74 1.63
N LEU A 627 19.26 20.01 1.21
CA LEU A 627 18.77 18.84 1.93
C LEU A 627 19.75 17.66 1.73
N PRO A 628 19.90 16.78 2.73
CA PRO A 628 20.80 15.63 2.63
C PRO A 628 20.29 14.61 1.61
N GLU A 629 21.16 14.11 0.73
CA GLU A 629 20.83 13.15 -0.33
C GLU A 629 21.08 11.68 0.11
N LEU A 630 20.33 10.75 -0.49
CA LEU A 630 20.56 9.31 -0.30
C LEU A 630 21.79 8.87 -1.10
N ALA A 631 22.84 8.44 -0.41
CA ALA A 631 24.08 8.00 -1.05
C ALA A 631 23.90 6.74 -1.90
N ASN A 632 24.19 6.85 -3.20
CA ASN A 632 24.27 5.71 -4.11
C ASN A 632 25.65 5.04 -4.00
N ILE A 633 25.79 4.05 -3.12
CA ILE A 633 27.05 3.32 -2.92
C ILE A 633 27.17 2.18 -3.95
N PRO A 634 28.18 2.19 -4.84
CA PRO A 634 28.32 1.22 -5.92
C PRO A 634 28.99 -0.10 -5.46
N SER A 635 28.52 -0.71 -4.37
CA SER A 635 29.12 -1.92 -3.77
C SER A 635 28.96 -3.20 -4.59
N GLY A 636 28.19 -3.18 -5.68
CA GLY A 636 27.86 -4.37 -6.49
C GLY A 636 26.88 -5.36 -5.82
N GLU A 637 26.48 -5.10 -4.58
CA GLU A 637 25.62 -5.98 -3.78
C GLU A 637 24.26 -6.24 -4.44
N THR A 638 23.85 -7.51 -4.47
CA THR A 638 22.52 -7.94 -4.91
C THR A 638 21.68 -8.39 -3.72
N PHE A 639 20.35 -8.17 -3.81
CA PHE A 639 19.40 -8.50 -2.75
C PHE A 639 18.17 -9.20 -3.36
N GLY A 640 17.62 -10.21 -2.68
CA GLY A 640 16.46 -10.98 -3.15
C GLY A 640 16.72 -12.47 -3.34
N LEU A 641 15.91 -13.11 -4.19
CA LEU A 641 16.19 -14.43 -4.75
C LEU A 641 17.21 -14.26 -5.88
N ILE A 642 18.42 -14.78 -5.67
CA ILE A 642 19.55 -14.62 -6.58
C ILE A 642 20.14 -16.00 -6.80
N THR A 643 20.35 -16.39 -8.06
CA THR A 643 21.16 -17.56 -8.41
C THR A 643 22.59 -17.32 -7.93
N SER A 644 23.10 -18.19 -7.06
CA SER A 644 24.51 -18.16 -6.67
C SER A 644 25.35 -18.74 -7.79
N ASP A 645 26.59 -18.26 -7.94
CA ASP A 645 27.51 -18.81 -8.95
C ASP A 645 27.74 -20.30 -8.66
N HIS A 646 27.83 -20.68 -7.38
CA HIS A 646 27.89 -22.08 -6.96
C HIS A 646 26.70 -22.90 -7.44
N THR A 647 25.47 -22.38 -7.39
CA THR A 647 24.27 -23.10 -7.86
C THR A 647 24.14 -23.14 -9.38
N SER A 648 24.80 -22.24 -10.09
CA SER A 648 24.96 -22.32 -11.55
C SER A 648 25.98 -23.38 -11.99
N THR A 649 26.92 -23.78 -11.11
CA THR A 649 27.85 -24.87 -11.39
C THR A 649 27.25 -26.25 -11.10
N PHE A 650 27.71 -27.26 -11.83
CA PHE A 650 27.25 -28.65 -11.75
C PHE A 650 27.30 -29.26 -10.33
N GLY A 651 28.15 -28.71 -9.44
CA GLY A 651 28.29 -29.14 -8.05
C GLY A 651 27.25 -28.57 -7.07
N GLY A 652 26.38 -27.65 -7.50
CA GLY A 652 25.27 -27.14 -6.67
C GLY A 652 23.93 -27.88 -6.87
N LEU A 653 23.82 -28.70 -7.92
CA LEU A 653 22.61 -29.44 -8.33
C LEU A 653 22.74 -30.97 -8.22
N ILE A 654 23.93 -31.48 -7.85
CA ILE A 654 24.16 -32.90 -7.64
C ILE A 654 24.48 -33.12 -6.17
N ASP A 655 23.68 -33.96 -5.51
CA ASP A 655 23.90 -34.36 -4.12
C ASP A 655 25.28 -35.01 -3.98
N ILE A 656 26.24 -34.25 -3.41
CA ILE A 656 27.50 -34.81 -2.91
C ILE A 656 27.17 -35.58 -1.64
N LYS A 657 26.75 -36.84 -1.85
CA LYS A 657 26.70 -37.98 -0.92
C LYS A 657 26.70 -37.58 0.57
N GLU A 658 25.49 -37.44 1.13
CA GLU A 658 25.27 -37.17 2.55
C GLU A 658 26.07 -38.14 3.44
N GLU A 659 27.02 -37.63 4.23
CA GLU A 659 27.64 -38.36 5.32
C GLU A 659 26.66 -38.47 6.49
N LEU A 660 25.69 -39.39 6.36
CA LEU A 660 24.89 -40.02 7.43
C LEU A 660 24.61 -39.18 8.69
N THR A 661 23.93 -38.04 8.53
CA THR A 661 23.31 -37.30 9.65
C THR A 661 21.82 -37.65 9.86
N GLU A 662 21.29 -38.64 9.13
CA GLU A 662 19.86 -38.98 9.11
C GLU A 662 19.27 -39.43 10.47
N LEU A 663 20.10 -39.79 11.45
CA LEU A 663 19.64 -40.21 12.77
C LEU A 663 19.21 -39.05 13.69
N ASP A 664 19.70 -37.82 13.48
CA ASP A 664 19.36 -36.67 14.32
C ASP A 664 18.10 -35.92 13.84
N ASP A 665 17.89 -35.81 12.52
CA ASP A 665 16.74 -35.09 11.96
C ASP A 665 15.40 -35.84 12.21
N ALA A 666 15.41 -37.18 12.28
CA ALA A 666 14.22 -37.97 12.60
C ALA A 666 13.69 -37.69 14.03
N ALA A 667 14.60 -37.51 15.01
CA ALA A 667 14.23 -37.15 16.38
C ALA A 667 13.63 -35.74 16.46
N ALA A 668 14.16 -34.78 15.68
CA ALA A 668 13.63 -33.42 15.61
C ALA A 668 12.21 -33.35 15.01
N ILE A 669 11.92 -34.19 14.01
CA ILE A 669 10.59 -34.28 13.37
C ILE A 669 9.54 -34.83 14.34
N VAL A 670 9.87 -35.86 15.13
CA VAL A 670 8.94 -36.43 16.12
C VAL A 670 8.69 -35.44 17.28
N LEU A 671 9.69 -34.65 17.67
CA LEU A 671 9.54 -33.70 18.78
C LEU A 671 8.70 -32.46 18.43
N HIS A 672 8.82 -31.92 17.20
CA HIS A 672 7.97 -30.80 16.75
C HIS A 672 6.54 -31.20 16.40
N SER A 673 6.27 -32.48 16.12
CA SER A 673 4.92 -32.96 15.78
C SER A 673 3.96 -33.01 16.97
N LEU A 674 4.43 -32.75 18.20
CA LEU A 674 3.64 -32.74 19.44
C LEU A 674 3.32 -31.33 19.98
N GLU A 675 3.63 -30.26 19.24
CA GLU A 675 3.40 -28.87 19.68
C GLU A 675 2.08 -28.26 19.15
N PHE A 676 1.16 -29.06 18.59
CA PHE A 676 -0.04 -28.56 17.89
C PHE A 676 -1.38 -28.80 18.62
N GLU A 677 -1.48 -28.40 19.90
CA GLU A 677 -2.76 -28.23 20.59
C GLU A 677 -2.80 -26.96 21.46
N HIS A 678 -2.94 -25.78 20.83
CA HIS A 678 -3.94 -24.77 21.22
C HIS A 678 -4.02 -23.61 20.20
N ASP A 679 -5.24 -23.25 19.82
CA ASP A 679 -5.56 -22.23 18.81
C ASP A 679 -5.34 -20.79 19.34
N THR A 680 -4.07 -20.41 19.43
CA THR A 680 -3.64 -19.06 19.87
C THR A 680 -3.42 -18.08 18.70
N THR A 681 -3.37 -18.60 17.47
CA THR A 681 -3.14 -17.79 16.25
C THR A 681 -4.34 -16.91 15.94
N THR A 682 -5.55 -17.43 16.17
CA THR A 682 -6.82 -16.73 15.92
C THR A 682 -7.01 -15.59 16.93
N ASP A 683 -6.76 -15.83 18.22
CA ASP A 683 -6.82 -14.82 19.29
C ASP A 683 -5.81 -13.69 19.12
N LEU A 684 -4.59 -13.97 18.64
CA LEU A 684 -3.59 -12.94 18.38
C LEU A 684 -3.98 -12.03 17.19
N ALA A 685 -4.61 -12.58 16.16
CA ALA A 685 -5.15 -11.79 15.05
C ALA A 685 -6.35 -10.92 15.50
N LEU A 686 -7.19 -11.45 16.40
CA LEU A 686 -8.30 -10.72 17.02
C LEU A 686 -7.82 -9.61 17.97
N GLN A 687 -6.75 -9.82 18.75
CA GLN A 687 -6.16 -8.79 19.58
C GLN A 687 -5.46 -7.69 18.77
N ALA A 688 -4.75 -8.06 17.68
CA ALA A 688 -4.07 -7.09 16.83
C ALA A 688 -5.03 -6.20 16.03
N SER A 689 -6.24 -6.68 15.72
CA SER A 689 -7.24 -5.94 14.95
C SER A 689 -8.11 -5.00 15.80
N ARG A 690 -8.30 -5.24 17.11
CA ARG A 690 -9.12 -4.38 17.99
C ARG A 690 -8.77 -2.88 17.96
N PRO A 691 -7.51 -2.45 18.15
CA PRO A 691 -7.18 -1.02 18.12
C PRO A 691 -7.42 -0.37 16.74
N ILE A 692 -7.35 -1.16 15.67
CA ILE A 692 -7.59 -0.73 14.29
C ILE A 692 -9.09 -0.57 14.05
N LEU A 693 -9.91 -1.52 14.52
CA LEU A 693 -11.38 -1.46 14.44
C LEU A 693 -11.95 -0.31 15.27
N GLU A 694 -11.44 -0.11 16.49
CA GLU A 694 -11.77 1.04 17.34
C GLU A 694 -11.39 2.36 16.66
N GLY A 695 -10.21 2.44 16.02
CA GLY A 695 -9.78 3.60 15.22
C GLY A 695 -10.60 3.85 13.95
N LEU A 696 -11.28 2.83 13.42
CA LEU A 696 -12.21 2.92 12.28
C LEU A 696 -13.68 3.09 12.71
N ASN A 697 -13.95 3.16 14.02
CA ASN A 697 -15.29 3.23 14.60
C ASN A 697 -16.20 2.04 14.20
N ILE A 698 -15.61 0.86 14.08
CA ILE A 698 -16.28 -0.44 13.83
C ILE A 698 -16.37 -1.18 15.16
N ASP A 699 -17.58 -1.64 15.52
CA ASP A 699 -17.80 -2.34 16.79
C ASP A 699 -17.04 -3.69 16.83
N PRO A 700 -16.07 -3.87 17.75
CA PRO A 700 -15.30 -5.11 17.85
C PRO A 700 -16.12 -6.34 18.26
N TRP A 701 -17.37 -6.18 18.73
CA TRP A 701 -18.23 -7.33 19.10
C TRP A 701 -18.71 -8.16 17.91
N LEU A 702 -18.75 -7.61 16.68
CA LEU A 702 -19.15 -8.35 15.48
C LEU A 702 -18.25 -9.57 15.17
N LEU A 703 -17.03 -9.59 15.70
CA LEU A 703 -16.09 -10.71 15.54
C LEU A 703 -16.53 -11.98 16.29
N ASN A 704 -17.47 -11.87 17.23
CA ASN A 704 -17.95 -12.98 18.08
C ASN A 704 -19.31 -13.53 17.67
N GLU A 705 -19.97 -12.98 16.63
CA GLU A 705 -21.27 -13.51 16.19
C GLU A 705 -21.10 -14.78 15.35
N PRO A 706 -21.77 -15.89 15.69
CA PRO A 706 -21.72 -17.10 14.88
C PRO A 706 -22.40 -16.86 13.53
N ALA A 707 -21.71 -17.21 12.44
CA ALA A 707 -22.25 -17.09 11.09
C ALA A 707 -23.55 -17.90 10.94
N THR A 708 -24.68 -17.19 10.78
CA THR A 708 -25.98 -17.82 10.59
C THR A 708 -26.07 -18.46 9.21
N GLY A 709 -26.00 -19.78 9.17
CA GLY A 709 -25.98 -20.56 7.94
C GLY A 709 -27.29 -20.48 7.15
N SER A 710 -27.18 -20.41 5.83
CA SER A 710 -28.31 -20.60 4.91
C SER A 710 -28.87 -22.02 5.04
N PRO A 711 -30.21 -22.22 5.04
CA PRO A 711 -30.79 -23.55 5.17
C PRO A 711 -30.56 -24.38 3.90
N THR A 712 -29.79 -25.46 4.00
CA THR A 712 -29.69 -26.49 2.95
C THR A 712 -30.97 -27.32 2.89
N ALA A 713 -31.53 -27.44 1.68
CA ALA A 713 -32.76 -28.18 1.42
C ALA A 713 -32.57 -29.70 1.48
N ALA A 714 -32.69 -30.29 2.67
CA ALA A 714 -32.92 -31.72 2.86
C ALA A 714 -33.48 -32.00 4.26
N ASN A 715 -34.82 -32.02 4.40
CA ASN A 715 -35.60 -32.79 5.39
C ASN A 715 -37.09 -32.44 5.26
N VAL A 716 -37.75 -33.04 4.27
CA VAL A 716 -39.22 -33.17 4.21
C VAL A 716 -39.54 -34.66 4.27
N ALA A 717 -40.58 -35.01 5.04
CA ALA A 717 -40.83 -36.33 5.64
C ALA A 717 -39.80 -36.69 6.73
N THR A 718 -40.18 -37.09 7.94
CA THR A 718 -41.37 -37.91 8.29
C THR A 718 -41.88 -37.62 9.71
N ALA A 719 -43.06 -38.16 10.05
CA ALA A 719 -43.62 -38.36 11.39
C ALA A 719 -44.32 -37.16 12.09
N ALA A 720 -45.63 -37.04 11.84
CA ALA A 720 -46.57 -36.28 12.65
C ALA A 720 -47.06 -37.07 13.88
N LYS A 721 -47.29 -36.40 15.03
CA LYS A 721 -48.53 -36.49 15.84
C LYS A 721 -48.50 -35.69 17.15
N ARG A 722 -49.68 -35.10 17.48
CA ARG A 722 -50.17 -34.69 18.84
C ARG A 722 -49.46 -33.49 19.49
N LYS A 723 -50.12 -32.54 20.18
CA LYS A 723 -51.54 -32.19 20.52
C LYS A 723 -51.53 -30.64 20.65
N SER A 724 -52.41 -29.81 20.08
CA SER A 724 -53.86 -29.58 20.29
C SER A 724 -54.27 -29.00 21.66
N GLU A 725 -54.55 -27.69 21.71
CA GLU A 725 -55.57 -26.96 22.53
C GLU A 725 -55.42 -25.44 22.19
N SER A 726 -56.24 -24.85 21.30
CA SER A 726 -57.61 -24.28 21.47
C SER A 726 -57.63 -22.83 22.01
N VAL A 727 -57.81 -21.79 21.17
CA VAL A 727 -59.12 -21.13 20.83
C VAL A 727 -59.65 -20.28 22.01
N LEU A 728 -59.48 -18.93 22.04
CA LEU A 728 -60.35 -17.85 21.49
C LEU A 728 -61.76 -17.75 22.17
N PRO A 729 -62.54 -16.65 22.01
CA PRO A 729 -62.28 -15.25 22.41
C PRO A 729 -63.51 -14.61 23.13
N VAL A 730 -63.40 -13.39 23.70
CA VAL A 730 -64.59 -12.56 24.04
C VAL A 730 -64.33 -11.08 23.71
N ASP A 731 -65.33 -10.43 23.11
CA ASP A 731 -65.31 -9.05 22.62
C ASP A 731 -66.71 -8.40 22.83
N ARG A 732 -66.79 -7.05 22.83
CA ARG A 732 -67.98 -6.17 23.11
C ARG A 732 -68.41 -6.10 24.60
N VAL A 733 -68.97 -5.02 25.19
CA VAL A 733 -69.60 -3.72 24.81
C VAL A 733 -69.24 -2.67 25.93
N GLY A 734 -69.24 -1.33 25.82
CA GLY A 734 -69.45 -0.36 24.71
C GLY A 734 -70.34 0.86 25.10
N ARG A 735 -69.89 2.11 24.81
CA ARG A 735 -70.50 3.45 25.18
C ARG A 735 -70.30 3.86 26.66
N ALA A 736 -70.18 5.13 27.08
CA ALA A 736 -70.25 6.50 26.49
C ALA A 736 -69.61 7.51 27.50
N ALA A 737 -69.35 8.82 27.25
CA ALA A 737 -69.21 9.69 26.06
C ALA A 737 -68.71 11.12 26.50
N LEU A 738 -68.62 12.07 25.55
CA LEU A 738 -68.35 13.52 25.67
C LEU A 738 -66.91 14.02 25.95
N ALA A 739 -66.67 15.29 25.58
CA ALA A 739 -65.36 15.89 25.32
C ALA A 739 -65.19 17.24 26.03
N THR A 740 -63.92 17.61 26.32
CA THR A 740 -63.42 18.99 26.16
C THR A 740 -61.89 19.00 26.19
N ALA A 741 -61.28 19.84 25.34
CA ALA A 741 -59.89 20.27 25.52
C ALA A 741 -59.82 21.44 26.52
N PRO A 742 -58.62 21.77 27.04
CA PRO A 742 -58.19 23.15 26.84
C PRO A 742 -56.69 23.32 26.54
N SER A 743 -56.39 24.41 25.85
CA SER A 743 -55.07 24.98 25.60
C SER A 743 -54.70 26.06 26.63
N PHE A 744 -53.39 26.27 26.82
CA PHE A 744 -52.66 27.47 27.34
C PHE A 744 -53.36 28.51 28.24
N PRO A 745 -52.58 29.06 29.20
CA PRO A 745 -52.29 30.49 29.09
C PRO A 745 -50.81 30.87 29.29
N THR A 746 -50.53 32.14 29.03
CA THR A 746 -49.23 32.84 29.16
C THR A 746 -49.46 34.13 29.97
N ILE A 747 -48.39 34.68 30.59
CA ILE A 747 -47.99 36.13 30.69
C ILE A 747 -47.51 36.58 32.09
N GLU A 748 -46.24 37.07 32.12
CA GLU A 748 -45.58 38.12 32.97
C GLU A 748 -45.61 38.03 34.53
N ASP A 749 -44.74 38.68 35.33
CA ASP A 749 -43.71 39.73 35.09
C ASP A 749 -42.55 39.73 36.14
N SER A 750 -41.58 40.65 35.99
CA SER A 750 -40.76 41.37 37.02
C SER A 750 -39.23 41.10 37.20
N SER A 751 -38.44 41.78 36.37
CA SER A 751 -37.33 42.74 36.70
C SER A 751 -36.19 42.48 37.74
N VAL A 752 -34.95 42.48 37.21
CA VAL A 752 -33.73 43.30 37.56
C VAL A 752 -33.20 43.40 39.01
N LYS A 753 -31.93 42.96 39.25
CA LYS A 753 -30.79 43.79 39.76
C LYS A 753 -29.42 43.07 39.81
N THR A 754 -28.34 43.86 39.99
CA THR A 754 -26.90 43.55 39.77
C THR A 754 -26.07 43.28 41.04
N ALA A 755 -24.79 42.91 40.85
CA ALA A 755 -23.63 42.78 41.78
C ALA A 755 -23.43 43.97 42.78
N PRO A 756 -22.49 43.97 43.79
CA PRO A 756 -21.15 43.30 43.85
C PRO A 756 -20.60 42.86 45.24
N VAL A 757 -19.33 42.39 45.30
CA VAL A 757 -18.41 42.43 46.48
C VAL A 757 -16.96 42.61 46.00
N ASP A 758 -16.12 43.29 46.79
CA ASP A 758 -14.79 43.83 46.39
C ASP A 758 -13.72 43.73 47.52
N LEU A 759 -12.44 43.86 47.12
CA LEU A 759 -11.21 44.30 47.86
C LEU A 759 -10.54 43.56 49.06
N ASP A 760 -9.20 43.39 48.90
CA ASP A 760 -8.04 43.66 49.79
C ASP A 760 -7.81 43.08 51.21
N THR A 761 -6.61 42.51 51.44
CA THR A 761 -5.53 43.15 52.26
C THR A 761 -4.18 42.38 52.32
N ALA A 762 -3.09 43.14 52.52
CA ALA A 762 -1.72 42.73 52.92
C ALA A 762 -1.05 43.97 53.60
N PRO A 763 0.26 44.03 54.01
CA PRO A 763 1.31 43.04 54.35
C PRO A 763 1.73 43.21 55.87
N PRO A 764 2.99 43.08 56.41
CA PRO A 764 4.19 43.91 56.05
C PRO A 764 5.66 43.41 56.35
N VAL A 765 6.66 43.95 55.59
CA VAL A 765 8.00 44.48 56.04
C VAL A 765 9.06 43.48 56.60
N ALA A 766 10.39 43.52 56.29
CA ALA A 766 11.32 44.67 56.22
C ALA A 766 12.64 44.50 55.40
N LYS A 767 13.10 45.62 54.75
CA LYS A 767 14.43 46.32 54.85
C LYS A 767 15.76 45.52 54.68
N ARG A 768 16.94 46.03 54.22
CA ARG A 768 17.53 47.28 53.64
C ARG A 768 18.98 46.91 53.17
N ALA A 769 19.79 47.66 52.39
CA ALA A 769 19.58 48.66 51.32
C ALA A 769 20.92 49.22 50.72
N ARG A 770 20.97 49.40 49.38
CA ARG A 770 21.71 50.44 48.60
C ARG A 770 23.25 50.41 48.34
N LEU A 771 23.56 50.81 47.09
CA LEU A 771 24.69 51.63 46.57
C LEU A 771 26.09 51.00 46.37
N GLY A 772 26.69 51.29 45.20
CA GLY A 772 28.11 51.04 44.88
C GLY A 772 28.35 50.90 43.36
N SER A 773 29.32 51.61 42.79
CA SER A 773 29.56 51.71 41.33
C SER A 773 31.04 51.58 40.95
N ARG A 774 31.29 51.26 39.66
CA ARG A 774 32.52 51.45 38.83
C ARG A 774 33.50 50.28 38.62
N SER A 775 34.00 50.29 37.37
CA SER A 775 35.35 49.98 36.84
C SER A 775 35.90 48.55 36.76
N GLU A 776 36.05 48.13 35.48
CA GLU A 776 37.28 47.65 34.83
C GLU A 776 37.81 46.21 35.00
N ALA A 777 38.53 45.81 33.94
CA ALA A 777 39.57 44.78 33.80
C ALA A 777 39.18 43.27 33.74
N GLN A 778 39.23 42.76 32.50
CA GLN A 778 40.00 41.58 32.04
C GLN A 778 40.17 40.35 32.96
N GLY A 779 39.75 39.18 32.45
CA GLY A 779 40.21 37.86 32.93
C GLY A 779 39.44 36.71 32.30
N TRP A 780 40.12 35.81 31.57
CA TRP A 780 39.51 34.62 30.94
C TRP A 780 39.35 33.46 31.95
N GLY A 781 38.29 32.66 31.84
CA GLY A 781 38.16 31.44 32.65
C GLY A 781 36.82 30.67 32.54
N LEU A 782 36.79 29.68 31.65
CA LEU A 782 35.81 28.58 31.51
C LEU A 782 35.00 28.17 32.76
N HIS A 783 33.65 28.13 32.67
CA HIS A 783 32.86 26.87 32.67
C HIS A 783 31.33 27.09 32.56
N CYS A 784 30.64 26.11 31.95
CA CYS A 784 29.22 25.71 32.12
C CYS A 784 28.09 26.77 32.15
N ALA A 785 27.26 26.80 31.08
CA ALA A 785 25.86 26.31 31.09
C ALA A 785 24.99 26.87 29.93
N MET A 786 24.20 25.98 29.30
CA MET A 786 22.90 26.22 28.62
C MET A 786 22.65 27.51 27.81
N PRO A 787 22.41 27.37 26.49
CA PRO A 787 21.33 28.08 25.79
C PRO A 787 20.15 27.09 25.58
N ALA A 788 18.97 27.37 26.13
CA ALA A 788 17.96 28.28 25.57
C ALA A 788 17.33 27.74 24.27
N ARG A 789 16.04 27.37 24.34
CA ARG A 789 15.22 26.95 23.19
C ARG A 789 15.11 28.10 22.19
N PRO A 790 15.35 27.90 20.88
CA PRO A 790 14.92 28.85 19.87
C PRO A 790 13.41 28.71 19.60
N HIS A 791 12.76 29.83 19.30
CA HIS A 791 11.32 29.93 19.10
C HIS A 791 10.82 29.22 17.83
N MET A 792 9.59 28.70 17.88
CA MET A 792 8.83 28.35 16.68
C MET A 792 8.63 29.59 15.81
N PHE A 793 9.00 29.50 14.53
CA PHE A 793 8.51 30.39 13.49
C PHE A 793 7.39 29.70 12.70
N GLN A 794 6.17 30.23 12.77
CA GLN A 794 5.12 29.91 11.81
C GLN A 794 5.27 30.81 10.58
N PRO A 795 5.27 30.28 9.35
CA PRO A 795 5.04 31.11 8.17
C PRO A 795 3.54 31.37 8.00
N HIS A 796 3.15 32.64 7.99
CA HIS A 796 1.81 33.05 7.58
C HIS A 796 1.60 32.78 6.09
N LEU A 797 0.66 31.90 5.75
CA LEU A 797 -0.03 31.89 4.46
C LEU A 797 -1.50 32.21 4.70
N SER A 798 -2.04 33.10 3.87
CA SER A 798 -3.33 33.75 4.08
C SER A 798 -4.52 32.79 3.92
N THR A 799 -5.23 32.51 5.01
CA THR A 799 -6.51 31.81 5.00
C THR A 799 -7.68 32.79 4.93
N CYS A 800 -8.46 32.73 3.86
CA CYS A 800 -9.79 33.35 3.83
C CYS A 800 -10.74 32.48 4.68
N GLN A 801 -11.19 33.00 5.82
CA GLN A 801 -12.12 32.29 6.70
C GLN A 801 -13.55 32.35 6.15
N SER A 802 -14.19 31.19 5.99
CA SER A 802 -15.64 31.06 6.15
C SER A 802 -15.92 30.16 7.36
N ARG A 803 -16.66 30.71 8.33
CA ARG A 803 -17.01 30.01 9.58
C ARG A 803 -18.07 28.94 9.30
N HIS A 804 -17.96 27.79 9.96
CA HIS A 804 -19.12 27.15 10.58
C HIS A 804 -18.71 26.43 11.87
N GLN A 805 -19.48 26.65 12.94
CA GLN A 805 -19.28 26.03 14.25
C GLN A 805 -19.99 24.67 14.31
N HIS A 806 -19.39 23.71 15.02
CA HIS A 806 -20.08 22.50 15.48
C HIS A 806 -21.14 22.85 16.53
N VAL A 807 -22.32 22.22 16.45
CA VAL A 807 -23.10 21.72 17.60
C VAL A 807 -23.88 20.47 17.15
N LEU A 808 -23.68 19.36 17.89
CA LEU A 808 -24.36 18.05 17.82
C LEU A 808 -24.19 17.24 16.52
#